data_AF-A0A8T7JXM5-F1
#
_entry.id   AF-A0A8T7JXM5-F1
#
_cell.length_a   1.000
_cell.length_b   1.000
_cell.length_c   1.000
_cell.angle_alpha   90.00
_cell.angle_beta   90.00
_cell.angle_gamma   90.00
#
_symmetry.space_group_name_H-M   'P 1'
#
loop_
_entity.id
_entity.type
_entity.pdbx_description
1 polymer ?
#
loop_
_entity_poly.entity_id
_entity_poly.type
_entity_poly.pdbx_seq_one_letter_code
_entity_poly.pdbx_strand_id
1 'polypeptide(L)'
;MSNGKILNVKEKFNQLLQKPFAIPAALAFLILLAYGILTPSLGFYWDDLPFAWFLRFFGPVEFIAAFKPFRPLLGYVFAVTTAIFGGHPLTWQLLGLIIRFILGLQACSLLRKVFPTRERSVLWVVLLFTVYPAYGQQWVALTHINQELIPLLFLLSSFILTVNLLRSGKTSLPLTSLAILLQIFGLFSTEYFFGLEILRFFFILVIFTESITDKKDLFKKTIMQWLPYLVVWILNAAWTYSYHRSDAYNSYQIGISSLLSPLALVNEFISTLSLSGFTAWLGAFGIFSSIDGSATQAIAFVIFLFAGMLAFVVTSNKKEETPSTSHSPLSTHHGFLLIGIVAIFAGRLPSWAAGLPLKIEFDYDRFFISIMLGASLFIVGLADWLLKESRAKLVFLSLIIGMSAAYQFTAANTYRRDWANTHDLFWQMAWRMPALKEGATVLTYELPIQYLSDYQLMSALNWMYAPDFAGRELPYALQYLKTRFSAAEIKADQPIDITYRTTTFSGNTSQSVVIYKEADGCLRVLDPLYNNVETVPGASFYLIDAIPLSNPDLIITDAPTPVMEKNLFGEEPSHGWCYTYTKAEIARQNGDWEEVVKLFKEAQQAELSPALSVEYLPFIEAFAVTGDSDMALKLSERVVKSQPLLCPAMTTLWNRVSEEVDVSQAESLFQKECR
;
A
#
# COMPACT_ATOMS: atom_id res chain seq x y z
N MET A 1 -49.44 -7.62 24.32
CA MET A 1 -48.19 -7.91 25.07
C MET A 1 -46.88 -7.73 24.28
N SER A 2 -46.89 -7.55 22.94
CA SER A 2 -45.67 -7.40 22.12
C SER A 2 -45.06 -5.98 22.12
N ASN A 3 -45.88 -4.91 22.06
CA ASN A 3 -45.37 -3.52 21.98
C ASN A 3 -44.58 -3.04 23.21
N GLY A 4 -44.95 -3.48 24.42
CA GLY A 4 -44.26 -3.06 25.65
C GLY A 4 -42.84 -3.62 25.81
N LYS A 5 -42.56 -4.81 25.27
CA LYS A 5 -41.19 -5.38 25.26
C LYS A 5 -40.29 -4.65 24.27
N ILE A 6 -40.82 -4.28 23.09
CA ILE A 6 -40.06 -3.53 22.06
C ILE A 6 -39.71 -2.11 22.55
N LEU A 7 -40.66 -1.42 23.20
CA LEU A 7 -40.43 -0.11 23.82
C LEU A 7 -39.31 -0.16 24.87
N ASN A 8 -39.33 -1.17 25.74
CA ASN A 8 -38.31 -1.36 26.78
C ASN A 8 -36.90 -1.66 26.20
N VAL A 9 -36.82 -2.46 25.12
CA VAL A 9 -35.55 -2.72 24.42
C VAL A 9 -35.01 -1.45 23.78
N LYS A 10 -35.86 -0.64 23.12
CA LYS A 10 -35.46 0.63 22.50
C LYS A 10 -34.94 1.64 23.53
N GLU A 11 -35.60 1.75 24.68
CA GLU A 11 -35.16 2.64 25.76
C GLU A 11 -33.83 2.21 26.38
N LYS A 12 -33.67 0.91 26.69
CA LYS A 12 -32.40 0.36 27.19
C LYS A 12 -31.26 0.56 26.20
N PHE A 13 -31.52 0.37 24.91
CA PHE A 13 -30.53 0.58 23.86
C PHE A 13 -30.13 2.06 23.74
N ASN A 14 -31.08 2.98 23.79
CA ASN A 14 -30.79 4.42 23.81
C ASN A 14 -30.01 4.84 25.06
N GLN A 15 -30.32 4.28 26.23
CA GLN A 15 -29.54 4.50 27.45
C GLN A 15 -28.10 3.99 27.32
N LEU A 16 -27.88 2.86 26.64
CA LEU A 16 -26.56 2.31 26.37
C LEU A 16 -25.74 3.23 25.44
N LEU A 17 -26.37 3.81 24.42
CA LEU A 17 -25.73 4.77 23.50
C LEU A 17 -25.37 6.12 24.14
N GLN A 18 -25.94 6.42 25.30
CA GLN A 18 -25.57 7.61 26.09
C GLN A 18 -24.37 7.36 27.01
N LYS A 19 -23.93 6.11 27.18
CA LYS A 19 -22.77 5.78 28.03
C LYS A 19 -21.46 6.29 27.40
N PRO A 20 -20.44 6.61 28.23
CA PRO A 20 -19.17 7.13 27.74
C PRO A 20 -18.42 6.16 26.81
N PHE A 21 -18.64 4.84 26.95
CA PHE A 21 -17.99 3.83 26.10
C PHE A 21 -18.63 3.67 24.73
N ALA A 22 -19.82 4.22 24.47
CA ALA A 22 -20.57 3.97 23.24
C ALA A 22 -19.82 4.45 21.98
N ILE A 23 -19.15 5.60 22.06
CA ILE A 23 -18.39 6.17 20.94
C ILE A 23 -17.09 5.40 20.69
N PRO A 24 -16.27 5.13 21.73
CA PRO A 24 -15.15 4.19 21.57
C PRO A 24 -15.58 2.85 20.96
N ALA A 25 -16.68 2.25 21.43
CA ALA A 25 -17.18 0.98 20.87
C ALA A 25 -17.59 1.12 19.38
N ALA A 26 -18.28 2.20 19.02
CA ALA A 26 -18.65 2.47 17.63
C ALA A 26 -17.43 2.67 16.73
N LEU A 27 -16.41 3.39 17.20
CA LEU A 27 -15.17 3.57 16.44
C LEU A 27 -14.41 2.25 16.26
N ALA A 28 -14.29 1.45 17.33
CA ALA A 28 -13.64 0.15 17.26
C ALA A 28 -14.37 -0.78 16.27
N PHE A 29 -15.71 -0.82 16.32
CA PHE A 29 -16.50 -1.63 15.40
C PHE A 29 -16.39 -1.14 13.95
N LEU A 30 -16.42 0.18 13.72
CA LEU A 30 -16.22 0.75 12.38
C LEU A 30 -14.84 0.42 11.81
N ILE A 31 -13.78 0.52 12.63
CA ILE A 31 -12.41 0.16 12.22
C ILE A 31 -12.29 -1.32 11.92
N LEU A 32 -12.90 -2.18 12.74
CA LEU A 32 -12.92 -3.62 12.51
C LEU A 32 -13.55 -3.94 11.15
N LEU A 33 -14.71 -3.36 10.85
CA LEU A 33 -15.40 -3.56 9.58
C LEU A 33 -14.59 -3.05 8.38
N ALA A 34 -14.00 -1.86 8.48
CA ALA A 34 -13.31 -1.20 7.36
C ALA A 34 -11.89 -1.76 7.10
N TYR A 35 -11.16 -2.13 8.15
CA TYR A 35 -9.72 -2.41 8.08
C TYR A 35 -9.31 -3.77 8.67
N GLY A 36 -10.11 -4.34 9.57
CA GLY A 36 -9.69 -5.43 10.44
C GLY A 36 -10.07 -6.85 9.99
N ILE A 37 -11.07 -7.01 9.12
CA ILE A 37 -11.60 -8.34 8.74
C ILE A 37 -10.51 -9.23 8.10
N LEU A 38 -9.68 -8.64 7.24
CA LEU A 38 -8.67 -9.39 6.49
C LEU A 38 -7.29 -9.42 7.14
N THR A 39 -7.09 -8.77 8.31
CA THR A 39 -5.80 -8.65 8.98
C THR A 39 -4.99 -9.95 9.11
N PRO A 40 -5.60 -11.13 9.43
CA PRO A 40 -4.84 -12.38 9.51
C PRO A 40 -4.25 -12.88 8.18
N SER A 41 -4.74 -12.38 7.05
CA SER A 41 -4.32 -12.80 5.70
C SER A 41 -3.51 -11.72 4.97
N LEU A 42 -3.09 -10.67 5.68
CA LEU A 42 -2.28 -9.58 5.14
C LEU A 42 -0.81 -9.74 5.57
N GLY A 43 0.08 -9.27 4.71
CA GLY A 43 1.52 -9.40 4.87
C GLY A 43 2.25 -8.07 4.90
N PHE A 44 3.42 -8.07 4.24
CA PHE A 44 4.24 -6.88 4.03
C PHE A 44 4.08 -6.35 2.62
N TYR A 45 4.01 -5.03 2.53
CA TYR A 45 3.79 -4.31 1.27
C TYR A 45 4.74 -3.12 1.19
N TRP A 46 5.08 -2.73 -0.03
CA TRP A 46 5.98 -1.62 -0.28
C TRP A 46 7.25 -1.73 0.58
N ASP A 47 7.64 -0.65 1.25
CA ASP A 47 8.83 -0.59 2.09
C ASP A 47 8.75 -1.45 3.38
N ASP A 48 7.59 -2.05 3.72
CA ASP A 48 7.51 -2.95 4.87
C ASP A 48 8.45 -4.15 4.72
N LEU A 49 8.48 -4.73 3.51
CA LEU A 49 9.27 -5.92 3.22
C LEU A 49 10.78 -5.69 3.41
N PRO A 50 11.39 -4.67 2.77
CA PRO A 50 12.80 -4.36 3.01
C PRO A 50 13.07 -3.93 4.46
N PHE A 51 12.15 -3.24 5.15
CA PHE A 51 12.35 -2.90 6.56
C PHE A 51 12.35 -4.14 7.46
N ALA A 52 11.45 -5.09 7.22
CA ALA A 52 11.48 -6.37 7.92
C ALA A 52 12.82 -7.09 7.66
N TRP A 53 13.34 -7.02 6.43
CA TRP A 53 14.64 -7.59 6.07
C TRP A 53 15.78 -6.91 6.82
N PHE A 54 15.85 -5.57 6.81
CA PHE A 54 16.86 -4.82 7.57
C PHE A 54 16.82 -5.17 9.07
N LEU A 55 15.62 -5.30 9.63
CA LEU A 55 15.44 -5.69 11.02
C LEU A 55 15.96 -7.11 11.31
N ARG A 56 15.71 -8.07 10.40
CA ARG A 56 16.14 -9.46 10.56
C ARG A 56 17.66 -9.61 10.57
N PHE A 57 18.35 -8.89 9.70
CA PHE A 57 19.79 -9.08 9.44
C PHE A 57 20.69 -8.08 10.17
N PHE A 58 20.21 -6.87 10.47
CA PHE A 58 21.02 -5.82 11.12
C PHE A 58 20.47 -5.35 12.46
N GLY A 59 19.21 -5.66 12.76
CA GLY A 59 18.54 -5.27 14.01
C GLY A 59 18.04 -3.82 14.03
N PRO A 60 17.34 -3.42 15.11
CA PRO A 60 16.62 -2.14 15.16
C PRO A 60 17.48 -0.88 15.03
N VAL A 61 18.72 -0.91 15.52
CA VAL A 61 19.61 0.28 15.50
C VAL A 61 19.98 0.69 14.07
N GLU A 62 19.93 -0.25 13.13
CA GLU A 62 20.23 -0.02 11.72
C GLU A 62 19.37 1.09 11.09
N PHE A 63 18.11 1.23 11.53
CA PHE A 63 17.21 2.25 11.01
C PHE A 63 17.72 3.67 11.21
N ILE A 64 18.55 3.94 12.23
CA ILE A 64 19.17 5.25 12.42
C ILE A 64 20.09 5.57 11.25
N ALA A 65 20.94 4.62 10.85
CA ALA A 65 21.84 4.79 9.71
C ALA A 65 21.04 4.81 8.39
N ALA A 66 20.08 3.89 8.24
CA ALA A 66 19.29 3.73 7.02
C ALA A 66 18.35 4.92 6.71
N PHE A 67 17.92 5.67 7.74
CA PHE A 67 17.13 6.90 7.57
C PHE A 67 17.95 8.19 7.69
N LYS A 68 19.22 8.11 8.08
CA LYS A 68 20.11 9.28 8.19
C LYS A 68 20.18 10.13 6.93
N PRO A 69 20.06 9.61 5.69
CA PRO A 69 20.08 10.45 4.48
C PRO A 69 18.72 11.05 4.08
N PHE A 70 17.65 10.67 4.77
CA PHE A 70 16.28 10.99 4.37
C PHE A 70 15.56 11.79 5.47
N ARG A 71 15.46 11.20 6.66
CA ARG A 71 14.71 11.72 7.82
C ARG A 71 15.38 11.25 9.13
N PRO A 72 16.39 11.97 9.66
CA PRO A 72 17.21 11.48 10.76
C PRO A 72 16.43 11.11 12.04
N LEU A 73 15.42 11.89 12.42
CA LEU A 73 14.62 11.60 13.62
C LEU A 73 13.75 10.34 13.43
N LEU A 74 13.30 10.07 12.21
CA LEU A 74 12.47 8.91 11.90
C LEU A 74 13.19 7.58 12.16
N GLY A 75 14.50 7.52 11.92
CA GLY A 75 15.31 6.34 12.20
C GLY A 75 15.24 5.90 13.67
N TYR A 76 15.15 6.85 14.60
CA TYR A 76 14.97 6.55 16.03
C TYR A 76 13.57 6.03 16.35
N VAL A 77 12.54 6.53 15.67
CA VAL A 77 11.17 6.02 15.82
C VAL A 77 11.14 4.55 15.40
N PHE A 78 11.66 4.23 14.21
CA PHE A 78 11.79 2.85 13.74
C PHE A 78 12.62 1.99 14.69
N ALA A 79 13.76 2.46 15.17
CA ALA A 79 14.61 1.69 16.07
C ALA A 79 13.88 1.31 17.37
N VAL A 80 13.12 2.24 17.96
CA VAL A 80 12.37 1.97 19.19
C VAL A 80 11.21 1.01 18.92
N THR A 81 10.40 1.29 17.91
CA THR A 81 9.19 0.49 17.65
C THR A 81 9.52 -0.92 17.19
N THR A 82 10.52 -1.10 16.33
CA THR A 82 10.95 -2.43 15.86
C THR A 82 11.65 -3.24 16.95
N ALA A 83 12.33 -2.58 17.90
CA ALA A 83 12.86 -3.25 19.09
C ALA A 83 11.74 -3.79 20.02
N ILE A 84 10.59 -3.10 20.08
CA ILE A 84 9.45 -3.49 20.93
C ILE A 84 8.58 -4.55 20.23
N PHE A 85 8.30 -4.37 18.94
CA PHE A 85 7.29 -5.15 18.21
C PHE A 85 7.85 -6.20 17.25
N GLY A 86 9.17 -6.18 16.97
CA GLY A 86 9.82 -7.14 16.09
C GLY A 86 9.38 -7.03 14.61
N GLY A 87 9.65 -8.10 13.84
CA GLY A 87 9.49 -8.14 12.38
C GLY A 87 8.34 -9.00 11.87
N HIS A 88 7.31 -9.27 12.68
CA HIS A 88 6.20 -10.12 12.27
C HIS A 88 5.05 -9.29 11.64
N PRO A 89 4.53 -9.65 10.44
CA PRO A 89 3.56 -8.84 9.72
C PRO A 89 2.25 -8.62 10.50
N LEU A 90 1.68 -9.68 11.08
CA LEU A 90 0.44 -9.57 11.87
C LEU A 90 0.54 -8.57 13.02
N THR A 91 1.71 -8.45 13.67
CA THR A 91 1.93 -7.50 14.76
C THR A 91 1.73 -6.07 14.28
N TRP A 92 2.29 -5.73 13.13
CA TRP A 92 2.17 -4.40 12.53
C TRP A 92 0.77 -4.12 12.03
N GLN A 93 0.09 -5.09 11.41
CA GLN A 93 -1.30 -4.94 10.99
C GLN A 93 -2.22 -4.66 12.19
N LEU A 94 -2.06 -5.38 13.31
CA LEU A 94 -2.82 -5.15 14.54
C LEU A 94 -2.47 -3.79 15.17
N LEU A 95 -1.19 -3.43 15.23
CA LEU A 95 -0.74 -2.13 15.74
C LEU A 95 -1.34 -0.97 14.93
N GLY A 96 -1.45 -1.12 13.61
CA GLY A 96 -2.09 -0.14 12.73
C GLY A 96 -3.56 0.10 13.08
N LEU A 97 -4.31 -0.95 13.41
CA LEU A 97 -5.70 -0.83 13.86
C LEU A 97 -5.78 -0.12 15.22
N ILE A 98 -4.89 -0.46 16.16
CA ILE A 98 -4.82 0.15 17.49
C ILE A 98 -4.53 1.65 17.37
N ILE A 99 -3.54 2.03 16.55
CA ILE A 99 -3.18 3.44 16.37
C ILE A 99 -4.30 4.20 15.66
N ARG A 100 -4.93 3.62 14.63
CA ARG A 100 -6.10 4.25 13.98
C ARG A 100 -7.25 4.47 14.97
N PHE A 101 -7.48 3.53 15.88
CA PHE A 101 -8.45 3.67 16.96
C PHE A 101 -8.09 4.83 17.91
N ILE A 102 -6.82 4.92 18.34
CA ILE A 102 -6.32 6.02 19.17
C ILE A 102 -6.46 7.36 18.46
N LEU A 103 -6.13 7.45 17.17
CA LEU A 103 -6.28 8.66 16.36
C LEU A 103 -7.74 9.10 16.28
N GLY A 104 -8.69 8.18 16.09
CA GLY A 104 -10.12 8.48 16.14
C GLY A 104 -10.57 9.03 17.50
N LEU A 105 -10.08 8.46 18.59
CA LEU A 105 -10.34 8.97 19.95
C LEU A 105 -9.70 10.35 20.18
N GLN A 106 -8.49 10.60 19.66
CA GLN A 106 -7.81 11.88 19.75
C GLN A 106 -8.57 12.96 18.97
N ALA A 107 -8.99 12.67 17.73
CA ALA A 107 -9.83 13.56 16.94
C ALA A 107 -11.14 13.89 17.69
N CYS A 108 -11.78 12.88 18.30
CA CYS A 108 -12.98 13.08 19.11
C CYS A 108 -12.72 13.97 20.34
N SER A 109 -11.66 13.73 21.09
CA SER A 109 -11.29 14.51 22.28
C SER A 109 -10.93 15.95 21.93
N LEU A 110 -10.16 16.15 20.86
CA LEU A 110 -9.74 17.46 20.38
C LEU A 110 -10.94 18.29 19.94
N LEU A 111 -11.71 17.78 18.98
CA LEU A 111 -12.79 18.53 18.35
C LEU A 111 -13.94 18.83 19.30
N ARG A 112 -14.24 17.96 20.28
CA ARG A 112 -15.24 18.25 21.32
C ARG A 112 -14.87 19.43 22.21
N LYS A 113 -13.58 19.64 22.45
CA LYS A 113 -13.11 20.75 23.26
C LYS A 113 -12.97 22.03 22.43
N VAL A 114 -12.68 21.91 21.14
CA VAL A 114 -12.68 23.05 20.22
C VAL A 114 -14.12 23.52 19.97
N PHE A 115 -15.06 22.61 19.70
CA PHE A 115 -16.45 22.88 19.35
C PHE A 115 -17.45 22.23 20.33
N PRO A 116 -17.51 22.66 21.60
CA PRO A 116 -18.32 22.01 22.63
C PRO A 116 -19.83 22.04 22.36
N THR A 117 -20.31 22.98 21.55
CA THR A 117 -21.73 23.14 21.20
C THR A 117 -22.15 22.31 19.99
N ARG A 118 -21.21 21.63 19.32
CA ARG A 118 -21.40 20.93 18.04
C ARG A 118 -21.17 19.42 18.15
N GLU A 119 -21.77 18.79 19.16
CA GLU A 119 -21.48 17.38 19.47
C GLU A 119 -21.79 16.41 18.32
N ARG A 120 -22.87 16.67 17.56
CA ARG A 120 -23.30 15.79 16.47
C ARG A 120 -22.41 15.98 15.24
N SER A 121 -22.11 17.21 14.85
CA SER A 121 -21.19 17.52 13.75
C SER A 121 -19.77 17.06 14.04
N VAL A 122 -19.27 17.22 15.27
CA VAL A 122 -17.98 16.65 15.66
C VAL A 122 -17.97 15.12 15.50
N LEU A 123 -19.04 14.43 15.89
CA LEU A 123 -19.12 12.98 15.73
C LEU A 123 -19.10 12.55 14.25
N TRP A 124 -19.77 13.29 13.36
CA TRP A 124 -19.67 13.07 11.92
C TRP A 124 -18.24 13.20 11.42
N VAL A 125 -17.53 14.28 11.81
CA VAL A 125 -16.13 14.51 11.41
C VAL A 125 -15.24 13.37 11.87
N VAL A 126 -15.42 12.88 13.10
CA VAL A 126 -14.61 11.77 13.65
C VAL A 126 -14.85 10.47 12.89
N LEU A 127 -16.11 10.13 12.60
CA LEU A 127 -16.44 8.92 11.84
C LEU A 127 -15.85 8.99 10.43
N LEU A 128 -16.04 10.11 9.72
CA LEU A 128 -15.49 10.33 8.38
C LEU A 128 -13.96 10.33 8.35
N PHE A 129 -13.31 10.97 9.32
CA PHE A 129 -11.85 10.95 9.49
C PHE A 129 -11.33 9.53 9.66
N THR A 130 -12.05 8.70 10.41
CA THR A 130 -11.65 7.31 10.71
C THR A 130 -11.66 6.43 9.46
N VAL A 131 -12.61 6.64 8.55
CA VAL A 131 -12.78 5.86 7.32
C VAL A 131 -12.51 6.65 6.05
N TYR A 132 -11.65 7.67 6.10
CA TYR A 132 -11.39 8.53 4.94
C TYR A 132 -10.96 7.70 3.72
N PRO A 133 -11.70 7.71 2.60
CA PRO A 133 -11.51 6.74 1.52
C PRO A 133 -10.24 6.97 0.70
N ALA A 134 -9.76 8.21 0.57
CA ALA A 134 -8.57 8.49 -0.25
C ALA A 134 -7.24 8.20 0.46
N TYR A 135 -7.24 7.66 1.68
CA TYR A 135 -6.04 7.06 2.28
C TYR A 135 -6.19 5.54 2.27
N GLY A 136 -5.59 4.88 1.28
CA GLY A 136 -5.67 3.43 1.05
C GLY A 136 -4.48 2.64 1.57
N GLN A 137 -3.49 3.28 2.21
CA GLN A 137 -2.24 2.61 2.60
C GLN A 137 -2.20 2.15 4.07
N GLN A 138 -3.35 1.94 4.71
CA GLN A 138 -3.43 1.44 6.09
C GLN A 138 -2.64 0.13 6.29
N TRP A 139 -2.58 -0.73 5.28
CA TRP A 139 -1.98 -2.06 5.36
C TRP A 139 -0.48 -2.09 5.03
N VAL A 140 0.08 -0.98 4.54
CA VAL A 140 1.54 -0.77 4.48
C VAL A 140 2.01 -0.36 5.88
N ALA A 141 1.80 -1.29 6.82
CA ALA A 141 1.65 -1.01 8.23
C ALA A 141 2.98 -0.68 8.89
N LEU A 142 4.03 -1.48 8.67
CA LEU A 142 5.33 -1.26 9.31
C LEU A 142 5.90 0.12 8.93
N THR A 143 5.76 0.51 7.66
CA THR A 143 6.23 1.79 7.14
C THR A 143 5.39 2.94 7.67
N HIS A 144 4.07 2.93 7.43
CA HIS A 144 3.24 4.12 7.70
C HIS A 144 2.87 4.28 9.15
N ILE A 145 2.91 3.23 9.96
CA ILE A 145 2.82 3.39 11.43
C ILE A 145 3.96 4.28 11.91
N ASN A 146 5.19 3.97 11.50
CA ASN A 146 6.38 4.69 11.94
C ASN A 146 6.51 6.06 11.27
N GLN A 147 6.28 6.13 9.96
CA GLN A 147 6.48 7.34 9.18
C GLN A 147 5.35 8.36 9.34
N GLU A 148 4.11 7.93 9.57
CA GLU A 148 2.94 8.81 9.45
C GLU A 148 2.03 8.76 10.68
N LEU A 149 1.56 7.57 11.09
CA LEU A 149 0.53 7.46 12.13
C LEU A 149 1.05 7.82 13.54
N ILE A 150 2.27 7.39 13.91
CA ILE A 150 2.89 7.77 15.19
C ILE A 150 3.19 9.28 15.24
N PRO A 151 3.82 9.90 14.22
CA PRO A 151 3.99 11.35 14.20
C PRO A 151 2.67 12.12 14.25
N LEU A 152 1.62 11.65 13.57
CA LEU A 152 0.28 12.24 13.67
C LEU A 152 -0.30 12.13 15.09
N LEU A 153 -0.13 10.98 15.74
CA LEU A 153 -0.55 10.76 17.13
C LEU A 153 0.13 11.76 18.07
N PHE A 154 1.43 12.01 17.90
CA PHE A 154 2.15 13.03 18.67
C PHE A 154 1.63 14.45 18.40
N LEU A 155 1.40 14.80 17.13
CA LEU A 155 0.89 16.13 16.79
C LEU A 155 -0.53 16.37 17.34
N LEU A 156 -1.45 15.42 17.22
CA LEU A 156 -2.80 15.54 17.79
C LEU A 156 -2.76 15.58 19.32
N SER A 157 -1.87 14.81 19.96
CA SER A 157 -1.66 14.90 21.41
C SER A 157 -1.20 16.30 21.84
N SER A 158 -0.29 16.90 21.07
CA SER A 158 0.17 18.28 21.27
C SER A 158 -0.99 19.29 21.18
N PHE A 159 -1.88 19.14 20.19
CA PHE A 159 -3.08 19.97 20.06
C PHE A 159 -4.05 19.79 21.24
N ILE A 160 -4.29 18.55 21.66
CA ILE A 160 -5.19 18.23 22.78
C ILE A 160 -4.68 18.87 24.07
N LEU A 161 -3.37 18.79 24.36
CA LEU A 161 -2.78 19.44 25.54
C LEU A 161 -2.95 20.95 25.50
N THR A 162 -2.70 21.57 24.33
CA THR A 162 -2.87 23.02 24.12
C THR A 162 -4.31 23.44 24.42
N VAL A 163 -5.28 22.73 23.84
CA VAL A 163 -6.71 23.02 24.02
C VAL A 163 -7.17 22.77 25.47
N ASN A 164 -6.65 21.72 26.13
CA ASN A 164 -6.96 21.44 27.54
C ASN A 164 -6.53 22.57 28.47
N LEU A 165 -5.30 23.07 28.27
CA LEU A 165 -4.77 24.17 29.07
C LEU A 165 -5.63 25.41 28.91
N LEU A 166 -5.98 25.76 27.67
CA LEU A 166 -6.84 26.91 27.36
C LEU A 166 -8.23 26.81 28.01
N ARG A 167 -8.88 25.66 27.88
CA ARG A 167 -10.22 25.44 28.47
C ARG A 167 -10.19 25.40 30.00
N SER A 168 -9.08 24.99 30.60
CA SER A 168 -8.93 24.98 32.06
C SER A 168 -8.64 26.35 32.67
N GLY A 169 -8.21 27.32 31.85
CA GLY A 169 -7.72 28.62 32.32
C GLY A 169 -6.41 28.56 33.12
N LYS A 170 -5.78 27.37 33.23
CA LYS A 170 -4.55 27.16 34.00
C LYS A 170 -3.34 27.24 33.08
N THR A 171 -2.31 27.95 33.52
CA THR A 171 -0.97 27.87 32.93
C THR A 171 -0.20 26.74 33.62
N SER A 172 0.37 25.82 32.84
CA SER A 172 1.18 24.72 33.38
C SER A 172 2.40 24.54 32.50
N LEU A 173 3.56 24.96 33.00
CA LEU A 173 4.82 24.85 32.27
C LEU A 173 5.14 23.40 31.88
N PRO A 174 5.00 22.37 32.76
CA PRO A 174 5.27 20.99 32.38
C PRO A 174 4.39 20.49 31.23
N LEU A 175 3.10 20.82 31.23
CA LEU A 175 2.17 20.39 30.17
C LEU A 175 2.42 21.15 28.87
N THR A 176 2.78 22.43 28.93
CA THR A 176 3.22 23.20 27.75
C THR A 176 4.51 22.61 27.17
N SER A 177 5.50 22.30 28.01
CA SER A 177 6.75 21.65 27.59
C SER A 177 6.50 20.29 26.97
N LEU A 178 5.60 19.48 27.53
CA LEU A 178 5.20 18.20 26.94
C LEU A 178 4.51 18.39 25.58
N ALA A 179 3.62 19.38 25.46
CA ALA A 179 2.97 19.69 24.18
C ALA A 179 4.01 20.11 23.11
N ILE A 180 5.00 20.93 23.48
CA ILE A 180 6.12 21.32 22.61
C ILE A 180 6.94 20.09 22.20
N LEU A 181 7.29 19.21 23.15
CA LEU A 181 8.04 17.99 22.87
C LEU A 181 7.29 17.07 21.88
N LEU A 182 5.99 16.88 22.10
CA LEU A 182 5.14 16.09 21.20
C LEU A 182 5.03 16.74 19.80
N GLN A 183 5.01 18.07 19.71
CA GLN A 183 5.07 18.77 18.43
C GLN A 183 6.39 18.49 17.72
N ILE A 184 7.53 18.51 18.44
CA ILE A 184 8.85 18.20 17.86
C ILE A 184 8.84 16.78 17.27
N PHE A 185 8.38 15.78 18.02
CA PHE A 185 8.29 14.41 17.50
C PHE A 185 7.31 14.27 16.32
N GLY A 186 6.21 15.05 16.31
CA GLY A 186 5.27 15.04 15.19
C GLY A 186 5.84 15.67 13.91
N LEU A 187 6.59 16.78 14.02
CA LEU A 187 7.04 17.57 12.87
C LEU A 187 8.45 17.24 12.36
N PHE A 188 9.38 16.85 13.24
CA PHE A 188 10.75 16.53 12.82
C PHE A 188 10.90 15.08 12.32
N SER A 189 9.94 14.21 12.61
CA SER A 189 9.95 12.82 12.11
C SER A 189 9.52 12.74 10.64
N THR A 190 8.62 13.61 10.20
CA THR A 190 8.11 13.65 8.84
C THR A 190 7.60 15.04 8.49
N GLU A 191 7.86 15.48 7.26
CA GLU A 191 7.39 16.75 6.72
C GLU A 191 5.87 16.78 6.47
N TYR A 192 5.20 15.61 6.44
CA TYR A 192 3.79 15.45 6.03
C TYR A 192 2.83 16.35 6.82
N PHE A 193 3.12 16.55 8.10
CA PHE A 193 2.25 17.31 9.00
C PHE A 193 2.71 18.73 9.24
N PHE A 194 3.75 19.20 8.54
CA PHE A 194 4.28 20.55 8.69
C PHE A 194 3.18 21.61 8.61
N GLY A 195 2.33 21.59 7.57
CA GLY A 195 1.29 22.61 7.42
C GLY A 195 0.17 22.50 8.46
N LEU A 196 -0.04 21.33 9.08
CA LEU A 196 -1.13 21.15 10.05
C LEU A 196 -0.97 21.95 11.33
N GLU A 197 0.23 22.47 11.63
CA GLU A 197 0.44 23.40 12.75
C GLU A 197 -0.41 24.68 12.62
N ILE A 198 -0.80 25.06 11.39
CA ILE A 198 -1.76 26.15 11.13
C ILE A 198 -3.09 25.89 11.87
N LEU A 199 -3.52 24.63 12.00
CA LEU A 199 -4.76 24.30 12.70
C LEU A 199 -4.71 24.61 14.19
N ARG A 200 -3.52 24.55 14.82
CA ARG A 200 -3.40 24.96 16.23
C ARG A 200 -3.81 26.41 16.40
N PHE A 201 -3.36 27.30 15.51
CA PHE A 201 -3.76 28.71 15.53
C PHE A 201 -5.29 28.86 15.44
N PHE A 202 -5.94 28.14 14.49
CA PHE A 202 -7.39 28.19 14.35
C PHE A 202 -8.14 27.60 15.55
N PHE A 203 -7.64 26.52 16.16
CA PHE A 203 -8.25 25.96 17.37
C PHE A 203 -8.18 26.93 18.56
N ILE A 204 -7.05 27.61 18.74
CA ILE A 204 -6.90 28.67 19.76
C ILE A 204 -7.87 29.82 19.46
N LEU A 205 -7.93 30.26 18.21
CA LEU A 205 -8.79 31.35 17.75
C LEU A 205 -10.27 31.06 18.01
N VAL A 206 -10.74 29.85 17.68
CA VAL A 206 -12.12 29.38 17.96
C VAL A 206 -12.43 29.53 19.45
N ILE A 207 -11.55 29.04 20.33
CA ILE A 207 -11.78 29.08 21.78
C ILE A 207 -11.85 30.52 22.29
N PHE A 208 -10.95 31.40 21.85
CA PHE A 208 -10.94 32.79 22.31
C PHE A 208 -12.07 33.64 21.75
N THR A 209 -12.63 33.31 20.58
CA THR A 209 -13.80 34.02 20.04
C THR A 209 -15.07 33.86 20.89
N GLU A 210 -15.10 32.91 21.82
CA GLU A 210 -16.22 32.75 22.75
C GLU A 210 -16.25 33.84 23.84
N SER A 211 -15.10 34.44 24.17
CA SER A 211 -14.98 35.40 25.28
C SER A 211 -14.41 36.76 24.88
N ILE A 212 -13.76 36.87 23.72
CA ILE A 212 -13.11 38.10 23.25
C ILE A 212 -13.81 38.60 21.99
N THR A 213 -14.40 39.79 22.08
CA THR A 213 -15.09 40.45 20.98
C THR A 213 -14.19 41.41 20.20
N ASP A 214 -13.21 42.04 20.86
CA ASP A 214 -12.25 42.93 20.20
C ASP A 214 -11.29 42.14 19.32
N LYS A 215 -11.29 42.45 18.01
CA LYS A 215 -10.49 41.72 17.03
C LYS A 215 -8.99 41.84 17.31
N LYS A 216 -8.51 43.00 17.72
CA LYS A 216 -7.07 43.24 17.94
C LYS A 216 -6.57 42.43 19.14
N ASP A 217 -7.30 42.45 20.25
CA ASP A 217 -6.98 41.66 21.44
C ASP A 217 -7.10 40.16 21.16
N LEU A 218 -8.12 39.73 20.42
CA LEU A 218 -8.31 38.34 20.00
C LEU A 218 -7.09 37.82 19.22
N PHE A 219 -6.68 38.52 18.17
CA PHE A 219 -5.51 38.13 17.38
C PHE A 219 -4.22 38.16 18.20
N LYS A 220 -4.02 39.22 19.01
CA LYS A 220 -2.83 39.34 19.87
C LYS A 220 -2.72 38.16 20.83
N LYS A 221 -3.79 37.84 21.58
CA LYS A 221 -3.79 36.71 22.53
C LYS A 221 -3.65 35.36 21.84
N THR A 222 -4.27 35.19 20.68
CA THR A 222 -4.12 33.96 19.87
C THR A 222 -2.65 33.76 19.48
N ILE A 223 -2.00 34.79 18.94
CA ILE A 223 -0.57 34.74 18.57
C ILE A 223 0.31 34.50 19.79
N MET A 224 0.08 35.19 20.90
CA MET A 224 0.87 35.01 22.12
C MET A 224 0.77 33.57 22.66
N GLN A 225 -0.41 32.97 22.61
CA GLN A 225 -0.60 31.57 23.02
C GLN A 225 0.02 30.59 22.03
N TRP A 226 0.02 30.92 20.74
CA TRP A 226 0.60 30.09 19.68
C TRP A 226 2.13 30.21 19.60
N LEU A 227 2.70 31.32 20.08
CA LEU A 227 4.11 31.67 19.93
C LEU A 227 5.10 30.54 20.30
N PRO A 228 4.95 29.81 21.43
CA PRO A 228 5.88 28.74 21.76
C PRO A 228 5.92 27.63 20.70
N TYR A 229 4.78 27.31 20.09
CA TYR A 229 4.64 26.29 19.06
C TYR A 229 5.05 26.81 17.69
N LEU A 230 4.81 28.10 17.42
CA LEU A 230 5.27 28.80 16.22
C LEU A 230 6.81 28.81 16.15
N VAL A 231 7.50 29.00 17.28
CA VAL A 231 8.97 28.94 17.33
C VAL A 231 9.47 27.56 16.90
N VAL A 232 8.91 26.47 17.42
CA VAL A 232 9.26 25.10 17.00
C VAL A 232 8.99 24.90 15.51
N TRP A 233 7.86 25.41 15.02
CA TRP A 233 7.47 25.29 13.63
C TRP A 233 8.46 25.99 12.69
N ILE A 234 8.89 27.21 13.03
CA ILE A 234 9.93 27.95 12.29
C ILE A 234 11.27 27.22 12.35
N LEU A 235 11.66 26.69 13.51
CA LEU A 235 12.89 25.91 13.65
C LEU A 235 12.86 24.64 12.79
N ASN A 236 11.71 23.96 12.71
CA ASN A 236 11.52 22.81 11.83
C ASN A 236 11.66 23.18 10.35
N ALA A 237 11.08 24.31 9.93
CA ALA A 237 11.24 24.81 8.56
C ALA A 237 12.71 25.11 8.24
N ALA A 238 13.40 25.82 9.14
CA ALA A 238 14.81 26.18 8.98
C ALA A 238 15.71 24.93 8.93
N TRP A 239 15.48 23.97 9.85
CA TRP A 239 16.19 22.70 9.87
C TRP A 239 15.96 21.92 8.57
N THR A 240 14.70 21.72 8.18
CA THR A 240 14.33 20.93 6.99
C THR A 240 14.98 21.53 5.74
N TYR A 241 14.86 22.85 5.54
CA TYR A 241 15.49 23.54 4.43
C TYR A 241 17.02 23.42 4.43
N SER A 242 17.66 23.59 5.59
CA SER A 242 19.11 23.44 5.71
C SER A 242 19.56 22.00 5.42
N TYR A 243 18.78 21.03 5.86
CA TYR A 243 19.09 19.61 5.71
C TYR A 243 18.94 19.16 4.26
N HIS A 244 17.88 19.58 3.55
CA HIS A 244 17.71 19.35 2.10
C HIS A 244 18.87 19.90 1.24
N ARG A 245 19.61 20.90 1.73
CA ARG A 245 20.77 21.48 1.05
C ARG A 245 22.11 20.86 1.45
N SER A 246 22.10 19.97 2.44
CA SER A 246 23.31 19.31 2.92
C SER A 246 23.65 18.10 2.05
N ASP A 247 24.93 17.75 1.98
CA ASP A 247 25.41 16.55 1.29
C ASP A 247 24.86 15.25 1.90
N ALA A 248 24.33 15.32 3.12
CA ALA A 248 23.71 14.19 3.79
C ALA A 248 22.35 13.82 3.20
N TYR A 249 21.62 14.76 2.57
CA TYR A 249 20.27 14.52 2.08
C TYR A 249 20.27 13.90 0.68
N ASN A 250 19.61 12.74 0.53
CA ASN A 250 19.54 12.01 -0.73
C ASN A 250 18.12 11.51 -1.02
N SER A 251 17.22 12.40 -1.42
CA SER A 251 15.86 12.03 -1.84
C SER A 251 15.34 13.05 -2.88
N TYR A 252 14.11 13.52 -2.75
CA TYR A 252 13.52 14.48 -3.70
C TYR A 252 14.03 15.91 -3.45
N GLN A 253 14.22 16.68 -4.52
CA GLN A 253 14.55 18.10 -4.44
C GLN A 253 13.30 18.96 -4.21
N ILE A 254 13.48 20.15 -3.63
CA ILE A 254 12.38 21.10 -3.42
C ILE A 254 12.09 21.82 -4.75
N GLY A 255 10.92 21.55 -5.34
CA GLY A 255 10.48 22.11 -6.62
C GLY A 255 9.69 23.42 -6.49
N ILE A 256 10.36 24.53 -6.15
CA ILE A 256 9.70 25.84 -5.90
C ILE A 256 9.16 26.50 -7.20
N SER A 257 9.60 26.05 -8.37
CA SER A 257 9.25 26.67 -9.66
C SER A 257 7.76 26.59 -10.02
N SER A 258 7.03 25.59 -9.53
CA SER A 258 5.60 25.41 -9.79
C SER A 258 4.69 26.42 -9.05
N LEU A 259 5.19 27.06 -7.99
CA LEU A 259 4.44 28.00 -7.16
C LEU A 259 4.33 29.43 -7.74
N LEU A 260 5.01 29.68 -8.86
CA LEU A 260 5.15 31.04 -9.42
C LEU A 260 4.08 31.39 -10.48
N SER A 261 3.30 30.40 -10.96
CA SER A 261 2.25 30.62 -11.98
C SER A 261 0.87 30.77 -11.34
N PRO A 262 0.17 31.92 -11.51
CA PRO A 262 -1.18 32.10 -10.99
C PRO A 262 -2.18 31.04 -11.47
N LEU A 263 -2.06 30.60 -12.73
CA LEU A 263 -2.93 29.56 -13.28
C LEU A 263 -2.64 28.19 -12.64
N ALA A 264 -1.37 27.88 -12.37
CA ALA A 264 -1.01 26.65 -11.67
C ALA A 264 -1.53 26.65 -10.22
N LEU A 265 -1.50 27.79 -9.52
CA LEU A 265 -2.08 27.94 -8.18
C LEU A 265 -3.59 27.70 -8.19
N VAL A 266 -4.32 28.26 -9.18
CA VAL A 266 -5.77 28.04 -9.32
C VAL A 266 -6.07 26.58 -9.64
N ASN A 267 -5.30 25.96 -10.54
CA ASN A 267 -5.47 24.56 -10.88
C ASN A 267 -5.21 23.65 -9.67
N GLU A 268 -4.15 23.90 -8.90
CA GLU A 268 -3.86 23.16 -7.68
C GLU A 268 -4.96 23.34 -6.63
N PHE A 269 -5.50 24.55 -6.50
CA PHE A 269 -6.61 24.82 -5.60
C PHE A 269 -7.83 23.98 -5.95
N ILE A 270 -8.23 24.01 -7.23
CA ILE A 270 -9.40 23.26 -7.72
C ILE A 270 -9.15 21.76 -7.62
N SER A 271 -7.99 21.27 -8.06
CA SER A 271 -7.66 19.84 -8.06
C SER A 271 -7.62 19.28 -6.63
N THR A 272 -6.94 19.96 -5.71
CA THR A 272 -6.79 19.51 -4.32
C THR A 272 -8.14 19.51 -3.61
N LEU A 273 -8.93 20.57 -3.75
CA LEU A 273 -10.26 20.64 -3.12
C LEU A 273 -11.23 19.62 -3.73
N SER A 274 -11.20 19.45 -5.07
CA SER A 274 -12.03 18.47 -5.77
C SER A 274 -11.69 17.04 -5.34
N LEU A 275 -10.41 16.65 -5.43
CA LEU A 275 -9.93 15.33 -5.06
C LEU A 275 -10.23 15.01 -3.59
N SER A 276 -9.86 15.91 -2.69
CA SER A 276 -9.93 15.67 -1.26
C SER A 276 -11.33 15.81 -0.68
N GLY A 277 -12.08 16.81 -1.17
CA GLY A 277 -13.38 17.20 -0.63
C GLY A 277 -14.57 16.53 -1.31
N PHE A 278 -14.42 15.98 -2.51
CA PHE A 278 -15.51 15.39 -3.29
C PHE A 278 -15.16 14.03 -3.91
N THR A 279 -14.14 13.96 -4.76
CA THR A 279 -13.79 12.74 -5.52
C THR A 279 -13.45 11.57 -4.60
N ALA A 280 -12.77 11.81 -3.48
CA ALA A 280 -12.51 10.78 -2.47
C ALA A 280 -13.80 10.09 -2.01
N TRP A 281 -14.82 10.86 -1.65
CA TRP A 281 -16.09 10.33 -1.14
C TRP A 281 -16.95 9.69 -2.22
N LEU A 282 -17.04 10.34 -3.39
CA LEU A 282 -17.83 9.86 -4.52
C LEU A 282 -17.19 8.61 -5.17
N GLY A 283 -15.86 8.58 -5.25
CA GLY A 283 -15.10 7.46 -5.79
C GLY A 283 -15.31 6.16 -5.00
N ALA A 284 -15.62 6.25 -3.70
CA ALA A 284 -15.97 5.09 -2.89
C ALA A 284 -17.18 4.31 -3.43
N PHE A 285 -18.13 4.99 -4.09
CA PHE A 285 -19.29 4.34 -4.73
C PHE A 285 -18.91 3.54 -5.99
N GLY A 286 -17.70 3.75 -6.53
CA GLY A 286 -17.20 3.07 -7.72
C GLY A 286 -17.08 1.55 -7.55
N ILE A 287 -16.99 1.03 -6.32
CA ILE A 287 -16.91 -0.41 -6.05
C ILE A 287 -18.18 -1.18 -6.49
N PHE A 288 -19.30 -0.48 -6.68
CA PHE A 288 -20.56 -1.03 -7.20
C PHE A 288 -20.91 -0.50 -8.60
N SER A 289 -19.96 0.13 -9.30
CA SER A 289 -20.17 0.59 -10.69
C SER A 289 -20.40 -0.58 -11.66
N SER A 290 -19.76 -1.72 -11.40
CA SER A 290 -20.03 -2.99 -12.03
C SER A 290 -20.43 -3.99 -10.95
N ILE A 291 -21.51 -4.75 -11.18
CA ILE A 291 -21.94 -5.81 -10.26
C ILE A 291 -21.44 -7.12 -10.84
N ASP A 292 -20.36 -7.65 -10.27
CA ASP A 292 -19.74 -8.91 -10.70
C ASP A 292 -20.25 -10.13 -9.90
N GLY A 293 -20.97 -9.89 -8.79
CA GLY A 293 -21.52 -10.94 -7.94
C GLY A 293 -20.47 -11.68 -7.11
N SER A 294 -19.24 -11.18 -7.04
CA SER A 294 -18.16 -11.77 -6.25
C SER A 294 -18.47 -11.74 -4.75
N ALA A 295 -17.87 -12.68 -4.02
CA ALA A 295 -17.94 -12.70 -2.56
C ALA A 295 -17.43 -11.38 -1.94
N THR A 296 -16.42 -10.76 -2.55
CA THR A 296 -15.90 -9.44 -2.14
C THR A 296 -17.00 -8.38 -2.19
N GLN A 297 -17.74 -8.28 -3.30
CA GLN A 297 -18.84 -7.32 -3.43
C GLN A 297 -19.96 -7.59 -2.43
N ALA A 298 -20.32 -8.85 -2.22
CA ALA A 298 -21.35 -9.23 -1.24
C ALA A 298 -20.95 -8.82 0.19
N ILE A 299 -19.70 -9.10 0.61
CA ILE A 299 -19.20 -8.70 1.92
C ILE A 299 -19.11 -7.17 2.02
N ALA A 300 -18.63 -6.49 0.98
CA ALA A 300 -18.56 -5.03 0.95
C ALA A 300 -19.96 -4.40 1.11
N PHE A 301 -20.99 -4.98 0.49
CA PHE A 301 -22.37 -4.53 0.62
C PHE A 301 -22.89 -4.71 2.05
N VAL A 302 -22.60 -5.85 2.68
CA VAL A 302 -22.93 -6.09 4.09
C VAL A 302 -22.24 -5.06 5.00
N ILE A 303 -20.95 -4.82 4.80
CA ILE A 303 -20.18 -3.80 5.55
C ILE A 303 -20.80 -2.42 5.36
N PHE A 304 -21.16 -2.05 4.13
CA PHE A 304 -21.85 -0.79 3.82
C PHE A 304 -23.12 -0.62 4.67
N LEU A 305 -23.98 -1.65 4.71
CA LEU A 305 -25.21 -1.61 5.50
C LEU A 305 -24.94 -1.51 7.00
N PHE A 306 -24.04 -2.33 7.55
CA PHE A 306 -23.74 -2.33 8.99
C PHE A 306 -23.05 -1.05 9.46
N ALA A 307 -22.04 -0.56 8.71
CA ALA A 307 -21.33 0.67 9.04
C ALA A 307 -22.23 1.90 8.87
N GLY A 308 -23.06 1.94 7.81
CA GLY A 308 -24.05 3.00 7.62
C GLY A 308 -25.11 3.01 8.72
N MET A 309 -25.65 1.85 9.08
CA MET A 309 -26.61 1.72 10.18
C MET A 309 -26.00 2.12 11.52
N LEU A 310 -24.77 1.71 11.82
CA LEU A 310 -24.03 2.13 13.01
C LEU A 310 -23.92 3.66 13.07
N ALA A 311 -23.44 4.28 11.99
CA ALA A 311 -23.28 5.73 11.90
C ALA A 311 -24.62 6.45 12.11
N PHE A 312 -25.69 5.98 11.48
CA PHE A 312 -27.04 6.52 11.63
C PHE A 312 -27.54 6.43 13.06
N VAL A 313 -27.43 5.27 13.70
CA VAL A 313 -27.91 5.01 15.06
C VAL A 313 -27.15 5.83 16.10
N VAL A 314 -25.82 5.88 15.99
CA VAL A 314 -24.97 6.56 16.97
C VAL A 314 -25.13 8.08 16.91
N THR A 315 -25.38 8.65 15.73
CA THR A 315 -25.53 10.10 15.52
C THR A 315 -26.96 10.60 15.72
N SER A 316 -27.98 9.81 15.35
CA SER A 316 -29.38 10.15 15.58
C SER A 316 -29.74 10.27 17.06
N ASN A 317 -29.03 9.53 17.93
CA ASN A 317 -29.19 9.60 19.39
C ASN A 317 -28.45 10.76 20.07
N LYS A 318 -27.68 11.57 19.31
CA LYS A 318 -27.10 12.81 19.82
C LYS A 318 -28.11 13.95 19.71
N LYS A 319 -28.05 14.87 20.69
CA LYS A 319 -28.91 16.06 20.72
C LYS A 319 -28.74 16.84 19.41
N GLU A 320 -29.86 17.26 18.84
CA GLU A 320 -29.85 18.20 17.73
C GLU A 320 -29.15 19.49 18.14
N GLU A 321 -28.39 20.03 17.21
CA GLU A 321 -27.67 21.26 17.42
C GLU A 321 -28.65 22.43 17.29
N THR A 322 -28.89 23.15 18.37
CA THR A 322 -29.75 24.34 18.35
C THR A 322 -29.06 25.47 17.57
N PRO A 323 -29.78 26.17 16.66
CA PRO A 323 -29.27 27.40 16.04
C PRO A 323 -28.85 28.38 17.13
N SER A 324 -27.61 28.83 17.06
CA SER A 324 -26.81 29.44 18.11
C SER A 324 -27.48 30.52 18.99
N THR A 325 -27.38 30.35 20.30
CA THR A 325 -26.93 31.40 21.25
C THR A 325 -25.39 31.38 21.45
N SER A 326 -24.65 30.57 20.68
CA SER A 326 -23.18 30.56 20.67
C SER A 326 -22.64 31.94 20.26
N HIS A 327 -21.80 32.54 21.11
CA HIS A 327 -21.15 33.82 20.85
C HIS A 327 -19.97 33.73 19.85
N SER A 328 -19.52 32.54 19.45
CA SER A 328 -18.38 32.35 18.55
C SER A 328 -18.81 32.18 17.07
N PRO A 329 -18.42 33.10 16.15
CA PRO A 329 -18.73 32.98 14.71
C PRO A 329 -17.99 31.81 14.03
N LEU A 330 -16.83 31.38 14.55
CA LEU A 330 -16.05 30.26 14.01
C LEU A 330 -16.54 28.88 14.51
N SER A 331 -17.48 28.83 15.45
CA SER A 331 -18.16 27.59 15.86
C SER A 331 -19.36 27.23 14.95
N THR A 332 -19.60 28.02 13.91
CA THR A 332 -20.70 27.84 12.95
C THR A 332 -20.31 26.86 11.82
N HIS A 333 -21.26 26.50 10.96
CA HIS A 333 -20.99 25.66 9.78
C HIS A 333 -19.99 26.31 8.83
N HIS A 334 -19.99 27.66 8.74
CA HIS A 334 -18.97 28.41 8.01
C HIS A 334 -17.57 28.25 8.62
N GLY A 335 -17.48 28.09 9.95
CA GLY A 335 -16.22 27.80 10.62
C GLY A 335 -15.68 26.42 10.28
N PHE A 336 -16.53 25.39 10.28
CA PHE A 336 -16.15 24.04 9.84
C PHE A 336 -15.69 24.03 8.37
N LEU A 337 -16.40 24.73 7.49
CA LEU A 337 -16.01 24.90 6.09
C LEU A 337 -14.65 25.59 5.94
N LEU A 338 -14.46 26.74 6.61
CA LEU A 338 -13.22 27.51 6.52
C LEU A 338 -12.03 26.70 7.06
N ILE A 339 -12.16 26.14 8.27
CA ILE A 339 -11.09 25.36 8.90
C ILE A 339 -10.82 24.08 8.09
N GLY A 340 -11.85 23.45 7.52
CA GLY A 340 -11.72 22.31 6.63
C GLY A 340 -10.93 22.63 5.36
N ILE A 341 -11.25 23.73 4.68
CA ILE A 341 -10.50 24.20 3.50
C ILE A 341 -9.05 24.50 3.89
N VAL A 342 -8.82 25.26 4.96
CA VAL A 342 -7.46 25.57 5.44
C VAL A 342 -6.68 24.29 5.75
N ALA A 343 -7.31 23.32 6.42
CA ALA A 343 -6.70 22.03 6.75
C ALA A 343 -6.33 21.20 5.52
N ILE A 344 -7.18 21.18 4.48
CA ILE A 344 -6.89 20.47 3.22
C ILE A 344 -5.61 21.02 2.59
N PHE A 345 -5.51 22.35 2.45
CA PHE A 345 -4.35 22.98 1.83
C PHE A 345 -3.10 22.92 2.71
N ALA A 346 -3.27 23.05 4.02
CA ALA A 346 -2.22 22.84 5.00
C ALA A 346 -1.63 21.42 4.92
N GLY A 347 -2.48 20.39 4.81
CA GLY A 347 -2.03 19.01 4.64
C GLY A 347 -1.33 18.76 3.31
N ARG A 348 -1.81 19.39 2.23
CA ARG A 348 -1.21 19.28 0.89
C ARG A 348 0.16 19.97 0.78
N LEU A 349 0.35 21.07 1.52
CA LEU A 349 1.50 21.97 1.39
C LEU A 349 2.88 21.28 1.26
N PRO A 350 3.26 20.29 2.09
CA PRO A 350 4.59 19.68 2.01
C PRO A 350 4.79 18.90 0.71
N SER A 351 3.84 18.04 0.36
CA SER A 351 3.89 17.24 -0.87
C SER A 351 3.85 18.10 -2.13
N TRP A 352 3.13 19.22 -2.09
CA TRP A 352 3.11 20.17 -3.19
C TRP A 352 4.44 20.91 -3.35
N ALA A 353 5.05 21.36 -2.26
CA ALA A 353 6.38 21.99 -2.27
C ALA A 353 7.49 21.04 -2.78
N ALA A 354 7.30 19.73 -2.59
CA ALA A 354 8.15 18.68 -3.14
C ALA A 354 7.89 18.37 -4.63
N GLY A 355 6.89 19.02 -5.27
CA GLY A 355 6.51 18.75 -6.65
C GLY A 355 5.82 17.40 -6.86
N LEU A 356 5.34 16.75 -5.79
CA LEU A 356 4.75 15.41 -5.84
C LEU A 356 3.27 15.53 -6.23
N PRO A 357 2.78 14.71 -7.17
CA PRO A 357 1.38 14.76 -7.60
C PRO A 357 0.44 14.29 -6.48
N LEU A 358 -0.76 14.87 -6.41
CA LEU A 358 -1.83 14.40 -5.54
C LEU A 358 -2.77 13.53 -6.37
N LYS A 359 -2.83 12.23 -6.05
CA LYS A 359 -3.67 11.28 -6.76
C LYS A 359 -4.22 10.23 -5.80
N ILE A 360 -5.44 9.77 -6.07
CA ILE A 360 -6.08 8.67 -5.34
C ILE A 360 -5.67 7.36 -6.03
N GLU A 361 -4.37 7.11 -6.04
CA GLU A 361 -3.75 5.91 -6.60
C GLU A 361 -2.52 5.57 -5.78
N PHE A 362 -2.18 4.28 -5.70
CA PHE A 362 -0.94 3.85 -5.07
C PHE A 362 0.25 4.28 -5.96
N ASP A 363 1.32 4.86 -5.41
CA ASP A 363 1.65 5.08 -4.01
C ASP A 363 1.37 6.53 -3.51
N TYR A 364 0.75 7.38 -4.33
CA TYR A 364 0.52 8.80 -4.04
C TYR A 364 -0.58 9.07 -3.00
N ASP A 365 -1.50 8.13 -2.82
CA ASP A 365 -2.63 8.26 -1.90
C ASP A 365 -2.21 8.35 -0.41
N ARG A 366 -0.94 8.05 -0.08
CA ARG A 366 -0.35 8.31 1.26
C ARG A 366 -0.47 9.77 1.69
N PHE A 367 -0.40 10.74 0.77
CA PHE A 367 -0.45 12.16 1.14
C PHE A 367 -1.80 12.59 1.71
N PHE A 368 -2.85 11.79 1.53
CA PHE A 368 -4.15 12.09 2.11
C PHE A 368 -4.20 11.92 3.63
N ILE A 369 -3.20 11.31 4.27
CA ILE A 369 -3.10 11.23 5.74
C ILE A 369 -3.09 12.60 6.42
N SER A 370 -2.42 13.59 5.83
CA SER A 370 -2.40 14.95 6.35
C SER A 370 -3.64 15.75 5.96
N ILE A 371 -4.44 15.27 5.00
CA ILE A 371 -5.60 15.98 4.44
C ILE A 371 -6.93 15.50 5.08
N MET A 372 -7.01 14.25 5.52
CA MET A 372 -8.28 13.60 5.92
C MET A 372 -9.08 14.35 6.99
N LEU A 373 -8.41 14.99 7.97
CA LEU A 373 -9.09 15.80 8.99
C LEU A 373 -9.77 17.02 8.37
N GLY A 374 -9.07 17.69 7.44
CA GLY A 374 -9.60 18.83 6.72
C GLY A 374 -10.76 18.48 5.79
N ALA A 375 -10.61 17.39 5.02
CA ALA A 375 -11.66 16.87 4.17
C ALA A 375 -12.93 16.52 4.96
N SER A 376 -12.76 15.93 6.15
CA SER A 376 -13.87 15.56 7.04
C SER A 376 -14.57 16.79 7.63
N LEU A 377 -13.81 17.81 8.07
CA LEU A 377 -14.37 19.09 8.52
C LEU A 377 -15.13 19.80 7.40
N PHE A 378 -14.56 19.82 6.20
CA PHE A 378 -15.14 20.47 5.03
C PHE A 378 -16.48 19.83 4.65
N ILE A 379 -16.55 18.50 4.49
CA ILE A 379 -17.78 17.84 4.03
C ILE A 379 -18.90 17.93 5.08
N VAL A 380 -18.56 17.90 6.38
CA VAL A 380 -19.55 18.10 7.45
C VAL A 380 -20.04 19.55 7.49
N GLY A 381 -19.14 20.53 7.38
CA GLY A 381 -19.53 21.94 7.29
C GLY A 381 -20.43 22.21 6.08
N LEU A 382 -20.16 21.56 4.94
CA LEU A 382 -20.97 21.65 3.73
C LEU A 382 -22.35 21.01 3.93
N ALA A 383 -22.41 19.83 4.55
CA ALA A 383 -23.66 19.15 4.85
C ALA A 383 -24.52 19.94 5.86
N ASP A 384 -23.90 20.54 6.88
CA ASP A 384 -24.59 21.40 7.85
C ASP A 384 -25.16 22.66 7.19
N TRP A 385 -24.45 23.22 6.20
CA TRP A 385 -24.92 24.38 5.45
C TRP A 385 -26.09 24.04 4.51
N LEU A 386 -25.93 23.00 3.69
CA LEU A 386 -26.90 22.63 2.64
C LEU A 386 -28.11 21.88 3.18
N LEU A 387 -27.89 20.88 4.04
CA LEU A 387 -28.92 19.94 4.48
C LEU A 387 -29.49 20.29 5.86
N LYS A 388 -28.83 21.18 6.63
CA LYS A 388 -29.21 21.58 7.99
C LYS A 388 -29.35 20.36 8.93
N GLU A 389 -29.93 20.53 10.12
CA GLU A 389 -30.28 19.41 11.02
C GLU A 389 -31.51 18.65 10.52
N SER A 390 -31.42 18.05 9.32
CA SER A 390 -32.50 17.27 8.71
C SER A 390 -32.21 15.76 8.74
N ARG A 391 -33.27 14.96 8.58
CA ARG A 391 -33.12 13.51 8.34
C ARG A 391 -32.31 13.20 7.08
N ALA A 392 -32.38 14.06 6.06
CA ALA A 392 -31.59 13.92 4.84
C ALA A 392 -30.08 13.99 5.15
N LYS A 393 -29.63 14.91 6.02
CA LYS A 393 -28.24 14.95 6.49
C LYS A 393 -27.81 13.64 7.15
N LEU A 394 -28.63 13.12 8.06
CA LEU A 394 -28.33 11.86 8.76
C LEU A 394 -28.16 10.71 7.79
N VAL A 395 -29.08 10.55 6.82
CA VAL A 395 -29.02 9.49 5.82
C VAL A 395 -27.80 9.67 4.92
N PHE A 396 -27.59 10.88 4.37
CA PHE A 396 -26.49 11.18 3.46
C PHE A 396 -25.11 10.87 4.07
N LEU A 397 -24.83 11.38 5.27
CA LEU A 397 -23.53 11.15 5.92
C LEU A 397 -23.35 9.69 6.36
N SER A 398 -24.44 9.00 6.74
CA SER A 398 -24.39 7.56 7.05
C SER A 398 -24.07 6.73 5.81
N LEU A 399 -24.65 7.08 4.65
CA LEU A 399 -24.35 6.42 3.38
C LEU A 399 -22.89 6.63 2.98
N ILE A 400 -22.35 7.84 3.11
CA ILE A 400 -20.93 8.11 2.83
C ILE A 400 -20.01 7.29 3.74
N ILE A 401 -20.27 7.27 5.06
CA ILE A 401 -19.46 6.50 6.02
C ILE A 401 -19.54 5.01 5.71
N GLY A 402 -20.74 4.49 5.47
CA GLY A 402 -20.93 3.09 5.10
C GLY A 402 -20.17 2.74 3.82
N MET A 403 -20.26 3.58 2.80
CA MET A 403 -19.60 3.35 1.52
C MET A 403 -18.08 3.44 1.63
N SER A 404 -17.57 4.37 2.43
CA SER A 404 -16.14 4.50 2.67
C SER A 404 -15.58 3.31 3.45
N ALA A 405 -16.33 2.77 4.42
CA ALA A 405 -15.94 1.53 5.10
C ALA A 405 -15.91 0.32 4.15
N ALA A 406 -16.92 0.19 3.27
CA ALA A 406 -16.95 -0.86 2.25
C ALA A 406 -15.82 -0.72 1.23
N TYR A 407 -15.49 0.51 0.82
CA TYR A 407 -14.36 0.80 -0.05
C TYR A 407 -13.03 0.36 0.56
N GLN A 408 -12.81 0.68 1.84
CA GLN A 408 -11.61 0.28 2.57
C GLN A 408 -11.49 -1.25 2.68
N PHE A 409 -12.59 -1.97 2.92
CA PHE A 409 -12.55 -3.43 2.88
C PHE A 409 -12.16 -3.97 1.49
N THR A 410 -12.71 -3.40 0.42
CA THR A 410 -12.38 -3.81 -0.96
C THR A 410 -10.90 -3.54 -1.28
N ALA A 411 -10.36 -2.41 -0.83
CA ALA A 411 -8.93 -2.12 -0.91
C ALA A 411 -8.10 -3.11 -0.09
N ALA A 412 -8.50 -3.48 1.13
CA ALA A 412 -7.82 -4.52 1.91
C ALA A 412 -7.70 -5.84 1.14
N ASN A 413 -8.73 -6.19 0.35
CA ASN A 413 -8.74 -7.43 -0.41
C ASN A 413 -7.80 -7.41 -1.64
N THR A 414 -7.48 -6.23 -2.20
CA THR A 414 -6.45 -6.14 -3.24
C THR A 414 -5.07 -6.42 -2.64
N TYR A 415 -4.76 -5.87 -1.46
CA TYR A 415 -3.55 -6.19 -0.69
C TYR A 415 -3.47 -7.68 -0.35
N ARG A 416 -4.56 -8.30 0.11
CA ARG A 416 -4.61 -9.75 0.40
C ARG A 416 -4.29 -10.60 -0.84
N ARG A 417 -4.86 -10.26 -1.99
CA ARG A 417 -4.60 -10.95 -3.26
C ARG A 417 -3.15 -10.79 -3.72
N ASP A 418 -2.63 -9.57 -3.64
CA ASP A 418 -1.25 -9.28 -4.03
C ASP A 418 -0.23 -10.03 -3.15
N TRP A 419 -0.55 -10.20 -1.88
CA TRP A 419 0.23 -11.02 -0.95
C TRP A 419 0.24 -12.50 -1.34
N ALA A 420 -0.92 -13.05 -1.72
CA ALA A 420 -1.00 -14.41 -2.25
C ALA A 420 -0.20 -14.58 -3.55
N ASN A 421 -0.25 -13.59 -4.46
CA ASN A 421 0.54 -13.60 -5.70
C ASN A 421 2.04 -13.53 -5.41
N THR A 422 2.45 -12.78 -4.40
CA THR A 422 3.85 -12.68 -3.96
C THR A 422 4.33 -14.03 -3.41
N HIS A 423 3.54 -14.71 -2.57
CA HIS A 423 3.86 -16.06 -2.12
C HIS A 423 3.98 -17.05 -3.29
N ASP A 424 3.00 -17.04 -4.21
CA ASP A 424 3.01 -17.90 -5.39
C ASP A 424 4.28 -17.70 -6.23
N LEU A 425 4.67 -16.44 -6.49
CA LEU A 425 5.92 -16.12 -7.17
C LEU A 425 7.13 -16.76 -6.48
N PHE A 426 7.33 -16.50 -5.18
CA PHE A 426 8.53 -16.95 -4.48
C PHE A 426 8.58 -18.47 -4.29
N TRP A 427 7.44 -19.14 -4.11
CA TRP A 427 7.40 -20.60 -4.12
C TRP A 427 7.76 -21.19 -5.48
N GLN A 428 7.25 -20.62 -6.56
CA GLN A 428 7.66 -21.04 -7.90
C GLN A 428 9.14 -20.75 -8.19
N MET A 429 9.70 -19.66 -7.66
CA MET A 429 11.15 -19.41 -7.71
C MET A 429 11.92 -20.48 -6.94
N ALA A 430 11.52 -20.81 -5.71
CA ALA A 430 12.14 -21.84 -4.89
C ALA A 430 12.10 -23.24 -5.55
N TRP A 431 11.04 -23.54 -6.31
CA TRP A 431 10.93 -24.80 -7.05
C TRP A 431 11.74 -24.83 -8.34
N ARG A 432 11.73 -23.74 -9.14
CA ARG A 432 12.40 -23.62 -10.44
C ARG A 432 13.89 -23.32 -10.32
N MET A 433 14.30 -22.62 -9.27
CA MET A 433 15.66 -22.17 -9.01
C MET A 433 16.04 -22.52 -7.56
N PRO A 434 16.28 -23.79 -7.21
CA PRO A 434 16.48 -24.19 -5.81
C PRO A 434 17.65 -23.47 -5.12
N ALA A 435 18.71 -23.16 -5.86
CA ALA A 435 19.73 -22.20 -5.42
C ALA A 435 20.30 -21.42 -6.62
N LEU A 436 20.89 -20.26 -6.33
CA LEU A 436 21.53 -19.38 -7.30
C LEU A 436 23.00 -19.13 -6.91
N LYS A 437 23.88 -19.07 -7.91
CA LYS A 437 25.26 -18.60 -7.73
C LYS A 437 25.27 -17.13 -7.28
N GLU A 438 26.10 -16.80 -6.29
CA GLU A 438 26.28 -15.41 -5.85
C GLU A 438 26.73 -14.50 -6.99
N GLY A 439 26.33 -13.23 -6.93
CA GLY A 439 26.50 -12.24 -8.00
C GLY A 439 25.43 -12.30 -9.09
N ALA A 440 24.50 -13.26 -9.01
CA ALA A 440 23.42 -13.38 -10.00
C ALA A 440 22.42 -12.23 -9.90
N THR A 441 22.01 -11.72 -11.06
CA THR A 441 20.93 -10.74 -11.20
C THR A 441 19.71 -11.40 -11.81
N VAL A 442 18.57 -11.33 -11.12
CA VAL A 442 17.27 -11.74 -11.67
C VAL A 442 16.66 -10.57 -12.43
N LEU A 443 16.54 -10.73 -13.75
CA LEU A 443 15.97 -9.71 -14.65
C LEU A 443 14.55 -10.11 -15.06
N THR A 444 13.65 -9.15 -15.10
CA THR A 444 12.27 -9.35 -15.57
C THR A 444 11.71 -8.03 -16.07
N TYR A 445 10.69 -8.04 -16.94
CA TYR A 445 10.11 -6.78 -17.44
C TYR A 445 9.44 -6.00 -16.31
N GLU A 446 8.37 -6.58 -15.78
CA GLU A 446 7.65 -6.25 -14.56
C GLU A 446 6.92 -7.53 -14.13
N LEU A 447 6.68 -7.70 -12.83
CA LEU A 447 5.90 -8.81 -12.30
C LEU A 447 4.45 -8.36 -12.03
N PRO A 448 3.47 -9.27 -12.05
CA PRO A 448 2.06 -8.98 -11.77
C PRO A 448 1.80 -8.80 -10.26
N ILE A 449 2.61 -7.94 -9.64
CA ILE A 449 2.58 -7.57 -8.22
C ILE A 449 2.38 -6.07 -8.13
N GLN A 450 1.30 -5.65 -7.47
CA GLN A 450 0.82 -4.28 -7.46
C GLN A 450 1.53 -3.40 -6.43
N TYR A 451 1.84 -3.94 -5.24
CA TYR A 451 2.30 -3.14 -4.11
C TYR A 451 3.80 -3.29 -3.81
N LEU A 452 4.54 -4.05 -4.62
CA LEU A 452 5.99 -4.24 -4.49
C LEU A 452 6.68 -3.95 -5.81
N SER A 453 7.77 -3.18 -5.76
CA SER A 453 8.68 -2.99 -6.89
C SER A 453 9.89 -3.89 -6.78
N ASP A 454 10.73 -3.88 -7.81
CA ASP A 454 11.93 -4.68 -7.92
C ASP A 454 12.86 -4.63 -6.70
N TYR A 455 13.13 -3.43 -6.16
CA TYR A 455 13.99 -3.30 -4.98
C TYR A 455 13.40 -3.91 -3.71
N GLN A 456 12.07 -3.89 -3.56
CA GLN A 456 11.44 -4.55 -2.41
C GLN A 456 11.43 -6.06 -2.60
N LEU A 457 11.19 -6.55 -3.82
CA LEU A 457 11.32 -7.98 -4.14
C LEU A 457 12.77 -8.48 -4.03
N MET A 458 13.77 -7.65 -4.32
CA MET A 458 15.19 -7.95 -4.11
C MET A 458 15.48 -8.28 -2.64
N SER A 459 14.82 -7.61 -1.69
CA SER A 459 14.98 -7.93 -0.27
C SER A 459 14.43 -9.32 0.07
N ALA A 460 13.28 -9.71 -0.47
CA ALA A 460 12.76 -11.09 -0.33
C ALA A 460 13.62 -12.13 -1.05
N LEU A 461 14.18 -11.79 -2.23
CA LEU A 461 15.12 -12.65 -2.95
C LEU A 461 16.33 -12.99 -2.09
N ASN A 462 16.95 -11.97 -1.47
CA ASN A 462 18.09 -12.18 -0.58
C ASN A 462 17.69 -12.86 0.73
N TRP A 463 16.49 -12.62 1.26
CA TRP A 463 15.99 -13.37 2.42
C TRP A 463 15.88 -14.87 2.12
N MET A 464 15.42 -15.22 0.91
CA MET A 464 15.23 -16.61 0.48
C MET A 464 16.56 -17.31 0.19
N TYR A 465 17.44 -16.71 -0.62
CA TYR A 465 18.67 -17.37 -1.07
C TYR A 465 19.89 -17.13 -0.16
N ALA A 466 19.85 -16.12 0.71
CA ALA A 466 20.91 -15.85 1.69
C ALA A 466 20.35 -15.74 3.12
N PRO A 467 19.78 -16.83 3.67
CA PRO A 467 19.14 -16.81 5.00
C PRO A 467 20.11 -16.54 6.15
N ASP A 468 21.41 -16.78 5.93
CA ASP A 468 22.50 -16.52 6.87
C ASP A 468 23.35 -15.29 6.47
N PHE A 469 22.77 -14.37 5.70
CA PHE A 469 23.45 -13.18 5.21
C PHE A 469 24.14 -12.39 6.34
N ALA A 470 25.44 -12.21 6.20
CA ALA A 470 26.28 -11.43 7.11
C ALA A 470 27.19 -10.50 6.29
N GLY A 471 26.84 -9.22 6.20
CA GLY A 471 27.65 -8.26 5.45
C GLY A 471 26.86 -7.05 4.97
N ARG A 472 27.49 -6.26 4.09
CA ARG A 472 26.85 -5.11 3.43
C ARG A 472 26.76 -5.27 1.91
N GLU A 473 27.45 -6.25 1.35
CA GLU A 473 27.43 -6.59 -0.07
C GLU A 473 26.38 -7.68 -0.30
N LEU A 474 25.25 -7.33 -0.90
CA LEU A 474 24.16 -8.25 -1.23
C LEU A 474 24.64 -9.28 -2.26
N PRO A 475 24.32 -10.58 -2.08
CA PRO A 475 24.69 -11.63 -3.02
C PRO A 475 23.83 -11.65 -4.29
N TYR A 476 22.60 -11.14 -4.24
CA TYR A 476 21.66 -11.20 -5.36
C TYR A 476 20.98 -9.87 -5.65
N ALA A 477 20.68 -9.62 -6.92
CA ALA A 477 19.87 -8.49 -7.35
C ALA A 477 18.58 -8.95 -8.05
N LEU A 478 17.54 -8.11 -7.96
CA LEU A 478 16.34 -8.23 -8.78
C LEU A 478 16.04 -6.85 -9.37
N GLN A 479 15.90 -6.77 -10.70
CA GLN A 479 15.63 -5.51 -11.39
C GLN A 479 14.53 -5.64 -12.44
N TYR A 480 13.66 -4.63 -12.48
CA TYR A 480 12.69 -4.47 -13.56
C TYR A 480 13.35 -3.77 -14.74
N LEU A 481 13.37 -4.44 -15.89
CA LEU A 481 13.93 -3.93 -17.13
C LEU A 481 13.27 -2.60 -17.52
N LYS A 482 11.95 -2.51 -17.38
CA LYS A 482 11.18 -1.30 -17.70
C LYS A 482 11.60 -0.07 -16.88
N THR A 483 12.02 -0.27 -15.64
CA THR A 483 12.30 0.82 -14.69
C THR A 483 13.79 1.16 -14.62
N ARG A 484 14.67 0.17 -14.80
CA ARG A 484 16.11 0.30 -14.51
C ARG A 484 16.99 0.41 -15.75
N PHE A 485 16.48 0.03 -16.91
CA PHE A 485 17.27 -0.02 -18.14
C PHE A 485 16.65 0.84 -19.22
N SER A 486 17.50 1.56 -19.94
CA SER A 486 17.19 2.00 -21.30
C SER A 486 17.38 0.85 -22.28
N ALA A 487 16.70 0.90 -23.43
CA ALA A 487 16.83 -0.13 -24.46
C ALA A 487 18.30 -0.39 -24.88
N ALA A 488 19.15 0.64 -24.86
CA ALA A 488 20.56 0.53 -25.24
C ALA A 488 21.45 -0.17 -24.20
N GLU A 489 20.98 -0.31 -22.96
CA GLU A 489 21.70 -0.93 -21.84
C GLU A 489 21.40 -2.43 -21.70
N ILE A 490 20.39 -2.95 -22.40
CA ILE A 490 20.06 -4.38 -22.42
C ILE A 490 21.02 -5.11 -23.37
N LYS A 491 22.24 -5.34 -22.89
CA LYS A 491 23.29 -6.08 -23.58
C LYS A 491 24.25 -6.70 -22.58
N ALA A 492 25.04 -7.66 -23.02
CA ALA A 492 26.05 -8.33 -22.20
C ALA A 492 27.13 -7.35 -21.70
N ASP A 493 27.84 -7.79 -20.66
CA ASP A 493 29.03 -7.17 -20.10
C ASP A 493 28.84 -5.74 -19.57
N GLN A 494 27.64 -5.39 -19.12
CA GLN A 494 27.36 -4.11 -18.46
C GLN A 494 27.42 -4.27 -16.93
N PRO A 495 28.14 -3.39 -16.21
CA PRO A 495 28.15 -3.41 -14.75
C PRO A 495 26.78 -3.07 -14.16
N ILE A 496 26.41 -3.74 -13.08
CA ILE A 496 25.20 -3.48 -12.30
C ILE A 496 25.62 -3.15 -10.87
N ASP A 497 25.60 -1.87 -10.51
CA ASP A 497 25.89 -1.40 -9.15
C ASP A 497 24.63 -0.81 -8.52
N ILE A 498 24.19 -1.38 -7.40
CA ILE A 498 22.99 -0.94 -6.68
C ILE A 498 23.39 -0.53 -5.28
N THR A 499 23.02 0.67 -4.86
CA THR A 499 23.06 1.05 -3.45
C THR A 499 21.62 1.10 -2.92
N TYR A 500 21.30 0.22 -1.97
CA TYR A 500 20.02 0.21 -1.30
C TYR A 500 20.22 0.49 0.19
N ARG A 501 19.95 1.73 0.57
CA ARG A 501 20.18 2.27 1.94
C ARG A 501 21.63 2.05 2.38
N THR A 502 21.87 1.10 3.29
CA THR A 502 23.18 0.80 3.87
C THR A 502 23.82 -0.46 3.29
N THR A 503 23.25 -0.98 2.20
CA THR A 503 23.75 -2.18 1.49
C THR A 503 24.05 -1.85 0.05
N THR A 504 24.94 -2.62 -0.54
CA THR A 504 25.38 -2.48 -1.93
C THR A 504 25.32 -3.82 -2.64
N PHE A 505 25.07 -3.82 -3.94
CA PHE A 505 25.25 -4.98 -4.82
C PHE A 505 26.17 -4.54 -5.95
N SER A 506 27.06 -5.43 -6.38
CA SER A 506 27.86 -5.26 -7.59
C SER A 506 27.82 -6.55 -8.40
N GLY A 507 27.46 -6.44 -9.68
CA GLY A 507 27.31 -7.56 -10.58
C GLY A 507 27.44 -7.14 -12.04
N ASN A 508 27.04 -8.02 -12.95
CA ASN A 508 27.16 -7.80 -14.38
C ASN A 508 25.96 -8.40 -15.13
N THR A 509 25.52 -7.77 -16.23
CA THR A 509 24.43 -8.30 -17.06
C THR A 509 24.72 -9.68 -17.64
N SER A 510 25.99 -10.06 -17.84
CA SER A 510 26.41 -11.41 -18.24
C SER A 510 26.20 -12.48 -17.15
N GLN A 511 25.90 -12.07 -15.91
CA GLN A 511 25.55 -12.93 -14.78
C GLN A 511 24.06 -12.78 -14.44
N SER A 512 23.19 -12.81 -15.45
CA SER A 512 21.75 -12.64 -15.26
C SER A 512 20.96 -13.92 -15.48
N VAL A 513 19.85 -14.07 -14.75
CA VAL A 513 18.78 -15.03 -15.07
C VAL A 513 17.55 -14.22 -15.41
N VAL A 514 17.01 -14.38 -16.62
CA VAL A 514 15.80 -13.68 -17.04
C VAL A 514 14.58 -14.52 -16.69
N ILE A 515 13.66 -13.95 -15.93
CA ILE A 515 12.40 -14.59 -15.57
C ILE A 515 11.20 -13.87 -16.18
N TYR A 516 10.16 -14.65 -16.43
CA TYR A 516 8.88 -14.16 -16.88
C TYR A 516 7.76 -14.89 -16.14
N LYS A 517 6.80 -14.13 -15.61
CA LYS A 517 5.62 -14.67 -14.93
C LYS A 517 4.40 -13.85 -15.31
N GLU A 518 3.53 -14.42 -16.11
CA GLU A 518 2.21 -13.87 -16.39
C GLU A 518 1.28 -14.02 -15.17
N ALA A 519 0.18 -13.24 -15.14
CA ALA A 519 -0.76 -13.25 -14.01
C ALA A 519 -1.36 -14.64 -13.74
N ASP A 520 -1.75 -15.36 -14.80
CA ASP A 520 -2.38 -16.67 -14.71
C ASP A 520 -1.39 -17.83 -14.98
N GLY A 521 -0.13 -17.53 -15.33
CA GLY A 521 0.87 -18.50 -15.77
C GLY A 521 1.87 -18.92 -14.69
N CYS A 522 2.61 -19.98 -15.01
CA CYS A 522 3.73 -20.44 -14.22
C CYS A 522 4.99 -19.58 -14.46
N LEU A 523 5.87 -19.51 -13.46
CA LEU A 523 7.16 -18.86 -13.55
C LEU A 523 8.03 -19.58 -14.60
N ARG A 524 8.55 -18.81 -15.54
CA ARG A 524 9.46 -19.26 -16.59
C ARG A 524 10.81 -18.62 -16.39
N VAL A 525 11.86 -19.43 -16.39
CA VAL A 525 13.22 -18.95 -16.66
C VAL A 525 13.37 -18.97 -18.18
N LEU A 526 13.68 -17.82 -18.79
CA LEU A 526 13.80 -17.71 -20.23
C LEU A 526 15.22 -18.14 -20.64
N ASP A 527 15.36 -19.37 -21.09
CA ASP A 527 16.62 -19.93 -21.59
C ASP A 527 16.80 -19.53 -23.07
N PRO A 528 17.92 -18.91 -23.50
CA PRO A 528 18.13 -18.51 -24.90
C PRO A 528 18.04 -19.68 -25.90
N LEU A 529 18.29 -20.92 -25.47
CA LEU A 529 18.16 -22.11 -26.31
C LEU A 529 16.70 -22.42 -26.66
N TYR A 530 15.81 -22.20 -25.69
CA TYR A 530 14.41 -22.61 -25.78
C TYR A 530 13.45 -21.44 -25.97
N ASN A 531 13.87 -20.23 -25.63
CA ASN A 531 13.05 -19.05 -25.57
C ASN A 531 13.56 -17.97 -26.50
N ASN A 532 12.62 -17.35 -27.17
CA ASN A 532 12.80 -16.24 -28.09
C ASN A 532 11.46 -15.47 -28.18
N VAL A 533 11.39 -14.47 -29.07
CA VAL A 533 10.17 -13.69 -29.32
C VAL A 533 8.92 -14.54 -29.62
N GLU A 534 9.09 -15.70 -30.24
CA GLU A 534 7.99 -16.60 -30.61
C GLU A 534 7.37 -17.29 -29.40
N THR A 535 8.17 -17.53 -28.35
CA THR A 535 7.72 -18.18 -27.10
C THR A 535 7.17 -17.21 -26.05
N VAL A 536 7.22 -15.91 -26.32
CA VAL A 536 6.64 -14.85 -25.47
C VAL A 536 5.82 -13.87 -26.33
N PRO A 537 4.82 -14.37 -27.09
CA PRO A 537 4.09 -13.53 -28.04
C PRO A 537 3.41 -12.36 -27.31
N GLY A 538 3.65 -11.14 -27.80
CA GLY A 538 3.10 -9.91 -27.22
C GLY A 538 3.88 -9.36 -26.03
N ALA A 539 4.99 -9.99 -25.62
CA ALA A 539 5.87 -9.42 -24.61
C ALA A 539 6.54 -8.13 -25.09
N SER A 540 6.96 -7.31 -24.13
CA SER A 540 7.69 -6.07 -24.42
C SER A 540 9.06 -6.37 -25.04
N PHE A 541 9.51 -5.50 -25.95
CA PHE A 541 10.86 -5.61 -26.53
C PHE A 541 11.96 -5.60 -25.45
N TYR A 542 11.74 -4.90 -24.32
CA TYR A 542 12.66 -4.96 -23.17
C TYR A 542 12.89 -6.40 -22.68
N LEU A 543 11.83 -7.23 -22.61
CA LEU A 543 11.96 -8.63 -22.22
C LEU A 543 12.66 -9.43 -23.32
N ILE A 544 12.25 -9.23 -24.57
CA ILE A 544 12.77 -9.97 -25.73
C ILE A 544 14.28 -9.74 -25.89
N ASP A 545 14.73 -8.49 -25.80
CA ASP A 545 16.14 -8.10 -25.90
C ASP A 545 16.96 -8.61 -24.69
N ALA A 546 16.30 -8.87 -23.56
CA ALA A 546 16.94 -9.44 -22.38
C ALA A 546 17.12 -10.96 -22.48
N ILE A 547 16.29 -11.69 -23.24
CA ILE A 547 16.36 -13.17 -23.34
C ILE A 547 17.80 -13.66 -23.59
N PRO A 548 18.57 -13.12 -24.55
CA PRO A 548 19.95 -13.56 -24.81
C PRO A 548 20.93 -13.33 -23.64
N LEU A 549 20.58 -12.51 -22.64
CA LEU A 549 21.40 -12.27 -21.45
C LEU A 549 21.21 -13.33 -20.37
N SER A 550 20.13 -14.11 -20.48
CA SER A 550 19.79 -15.11 -19.49
C SER A 550 20.78 -16.27 -19.53
N ASN A 551 21.34 -16.60 -18.36
CA ASN A 551 22.28 -17.69 -18.16
C ASN A 551 21.72 -18.69 -17.13
N PRO A 552 21.00 -19.74 -17.58
CA PRO A 552 20.45 -20.76 -16.70
C PRO A 552 21.49 -21.52 -15.86
N ASP A 553 22.76 -21.55 -16.25
CA ASP A 553 23.83 -22.22 -15.49
C ASP A 553 24.14 -21.55 -14.15
N LEU A 554 23.57 -20.36 -13.90
CA LEU A 554 23.59 -19.71 -12.59
C LEU A 554 22.69 -20.42 -11.57
N ILE A 555 21.75 -21.25 -12.05
CA ILE A 555 20.84 -22.05 -11.23
C ILE A 555 21.51 -23.37 -10.86
N ILE A 556 21.56 -23.68 -9.57
CA ILE A 556 22.08 -24.94 -9.04
C ILE A 556 20.88 -25.89 -8.88
N THR A 557 20.69 -26.76 -9.87
CA THR A 557 19.46 -27.58 -10.02
C THR A 557 19.37 -28.77 -9.07
N ASP A 558 20.50 -29.25 -8.57
CA ASP A 558 20.62 -30.38 -7.63
C ASP A 558 20.59 -29.94 -6.15
N ALA A 559 20.50 -28.64 -5.88
CA ALA A 559 20.36 -28.11 -4.54
C ALA A 559 18.99 -28.45 -3.93
N PRO A 560 18.90 -28.64 -2.61
CA PRO A 560 17.61 -28.75 -1.94
C PRO A 560 16.83 -27.43 -2.07
N THR A 561 15.50 -27.54 -2.15
CA THR A 561 14.62 -26.36 -2.10
C THR A 561 14.90 -25.54 -0.83
N PRO A 562 14.98 -24.19 -0.93
CA PRO A 562 15.35 -23.35 0.19
C PRO A 562 14.32 -23.44 1.32
N VAL A 563 14.77 -23.29 2.56
CA VAL A 563 13.89 -23.28 3.72
C VAL A 563 13.15 -21.94 3.79
N MET A 564 11.90 -21.94 3.35
CA MET A 564 11.07 -20.73 3.30
C MET A 564 10.53 -20.35 4.68
N GLU A 565 10.82 -19.13 5.14
CA GLU A 565 10.26 -18.61 6.38
C GLU A 565 8.74 -18.43 6.25
N LYS A 566 7.97 -19.26 6.96
CA LYS A 566 6.49 -19.29 6.87
C LYS A 566 5.80 -17.94 7.10
N ASN A 567 6.36 -17.11 7.97
CA ASN A 567 5.78 -15.79 8.28
C ASN A 567 5.90 -14.81 7.12
N LEU A 568 6.83 -15.06 6.19
CA LEU A 568 7.13 -14.19 5.06
C LEU A 568 6.65 -14.76 3.73
N PHE A 569 6.82 -16.07 3.51
CA PHE A 569 6.49 -16.71 2.24
C PHE A 569 5.23 -17.59 2.31
N GLY A 570 4.60 -17.67 3.48
CA GLY A 570 3.46 -18.56 3.71
C GLY A 570 3.87 -20.03 3.78
N GLU A 571 2.87 -20.89 3.81
CA GLU A 571 3.09 -22.34 3.70
C GLU A 571 3.31 -22.73 2.23
N GLU A 572 3.99 -23.85 2.02
CA GLU A 572 4.17 -24.41 0.68
C GLU A 572 2.79 -24.67 0.05
N PRO A 573 2.50 -24.09 -1.13
CA PRO A 573 1.27 -24.39 -1.85
C PRO A 573 1.21 -25.86 -2.23
N SER A 574 -0.01 -26.39 -2.38
CA SER A 574 -0.20 -27.73 -2.95
C SER A 574 0.51 -27.86 -4.29
N HIS A 575 1.17 -28.99 -4.52
CA HIS A 575 1.90 -29.30 -5.75
C HIS A 575 0.94 -29.49 -6.94
N GLY A 576 0.51 -28.37 -7.52
CA GLY A 576 -0.32 -28.32 -8.72
C GLY A 576 0.53 -28.20 -10.00
N TRP A 577 -0.11 -27.78 -11.09
CA TRP A 577 0.53 -27.73 -12.40
C TRP A 577 1.85 -26.93 -12.42
N CYS A 578 1.91 -25.75 -11.80
CA CYS A 578 3.15 -24.95 -11.79
C CYS A 578 4.30 -25.59 -11.00
N TYR A 579 4.00 -26.40 -9.99
CA TYR A 579 5.03 -27.22 -9.35
C TYR A 579 5.60 -28.21 -10.36
N THR A 580 4.74 -29.00 -11.02
CA THR A 580 5.17 -29.98 -12.03
C THR A 580 5.92 -29.31 -13.18
N TYR A 581 5.41 -28.18 -13.69
CA TYR A 581 6.04 -27.42 -14.77
C TYR A 581 7.44 -26.94 -14.40
N THR A 582 7.61 -26.35 -13.21
CA THR A 582 8.93 -25.87 -12.76
C THR A 582 9.94 -27.01 -12.54
N LYS A 583 9.47 -28.18 -12.08
CA LYS A 583 10.30 -29.40 -12.00
C LYS A 583 10.65 -29.98 -13.36
N ALA A 584 9.71 -29.99 -14.29
CA ALA A 584 9.95 -30.41 -15.67
C ALA A 584 10.97 -29.49 -16.37
N GLU A 585 10.91 -28.18 -16.13
CA GLU A 585 11.89 -27.24 -16.66
C GLU A 585 13.30 -27.46 -16.07
N ILE A 586 13.41 -27.88 -14.80
CA ILE A 586 14.70 -28.29 -14.22
C ILE A 586 15.21 -29.57 -14.89
N ALA A 587 14.35 -30.58 -15.04
CA ALA A 587 14.72 -31.83 -15.70
C ALA A 587 15.18 -31.57 -17.15
N ARG A 588 14.45 -30.72 -17.88
CA ARG A 588 14.83 -30.26 -19.23
C ARG A 588 16.17 -29.53 -19.24
N GLN A 589 16.41 -28.64 -18.28
CA GLN A 589 17.71 -27.95 -18.14
C GLN A 589 18.86 -28.94 -17.91
N ASN A 590 18.62 -30.04 -17.21
CA ASN A 590 19.59 -31.11 -16.97
C ASN A 590 19.67 -32.15 -18.11
N GLY A 591 18.83 -32.04 -19.15
CA GLY A 591 18.73 -33.02 -20.24
C GLY A 591 18.03 -34.34 -19.86
N ASP A 592 17.32 -34.40 -18.73
CA ASP A 592 16.60 -35.58 -18.26
C ASP A 592 15.18 -35.63 -18.86
N TRP A 593 15.09 -36.01 -20.14
CA TRP A 593 13.85 -36.04 -20.89
C TRP A 593 12.86 -37.11 -20.40
N GLU A 594 13.36 -38.23 -19.85
CA GLU A 594 12.50 -39.27 -19.28
C GLU A 594 11.76 -38.74 -18.04
N GLU A 595 12.44 -37.98 -17.18
CA GLU A 595 11.78 -37.37 -16.02
C GLU A 595 10.74 -36.32 -16.43
N VAL A 596 10.99 -35.52 -17.47
CA VAL A 596 9.98 -34.58 -18.01
C VAL A 596 8.71 -35.33 -18.44
N VAL A 597 8.85 -36.45 -19.14
CA VAL A 597 7.72 -37.30 -19.56
C VAL A 597 7.01 -37.91 -18.35
N LYS A 598 7.76 -38.38 -17.35
CA LYS A 598 7.19 -38.94 -16.11
C LYS A 598 6.36 -37.90 -15.36
N LEU A 599 6.91 -36.72 -15.13
CA LEU A 599 6.23 -35.60 -14.48
C LEU A 599 4.93 -35.21 -15.20
N PHE A 600 4.92 -35.20 -16.53
CA PHE A 600 3.71 -34.94 -17.30
C PHE A 600 2.63 -36.02 -17.10
N LYS A 601 3.02 -37.29 -17.14
CA LYS A 601 2.10 -38.42 -16.93
C LYS A 601 1.49 -38.38 -15.53
N GLU A 602 2.28 -38.05 -14.52
CA GLU A 602 1.80 -37.84 -13.13
C GLU A 602 0.82 -36.67 -13.05
N ALA A 603 1.12 -35.52 -13.67
CA ALA A 603 0.19 -34.40 -13.73
C ALA A 603 -1.13 -34.77 -14.42
N GLN A 604 -1.11 -35.55 -15.50
CA GLN A 604 -2.32 -36.03 -16.16
C GLN A 604 -3.16 -36.95 -15.26
N GLN A 605 -2.52 -37.84 -14.50
CA GLN A 605 -3.21 -38.71 -13.54
C GLN A 605 -3.85 -37.91 -12.40
N ALA A 606 -3.22 -36.80 -12.01
CA ALA A 606 -3.72 -35.87 -11.01
C ALA A 606 -4.71 -34.83 -11.60
N GLU A 607 -5.11 -34.97 -12.87
CA GLU A 607 -6.02 -34.05 -13.58
C GLU A 607 -5.53 -32.58 -13.59
N LEU A 608 -4.21 -32.39 -13.57
CA LEU A 608 -3.56 -31.08 -13.63
C LEU A 608 -3.38 -30.65 -15.09
N SER A 609 -3.58 -29.35 -15.35
CA SER A 609 -3.43 -28.75 -16.67
C SER A 609 -2.88 -27.32 -16.59
N PRO A 610 -2.15 -26.86 -17.61
CA PRO A 610 -1.66 -25.49 -17.69
C PRO A 610 -2.79 -24.48 -17.86
N ALA A 611 -2.54 -23.29 -17.34
CA ALA A 611 -3.34 -22.11 -17.66
C ALA A 611 -2.96 -21.53 -19.03
N LEU A 612 -1.68 -21.62 -19.42
CA LEU A 612 -1.16 -21.09 -20.68
C LEU A 612 -0.65 -22.19 -21.60
N SER A 613 -1.00 -22.11 -22.90
CA SER A 613 -0.63 -23.13 -23.89
C SER A 613 0.89 -23.28 -24.06
N VAL A 614 1.64 -22.20 -23.85
CA VAL A 614 3.10 -22.18 -23.94
C VAL A 614 3.78 -23.13 -22.94
N GLU A 615 3.12 -23.44 -21.83
CA GLU A 615 3.63 -24.34 -20.79
C GLU A 615 3.65 -25.82 -21.22
N TYR A 616 3.04 -26.16 -22.36
CA TYR A 616 3.16 -27.49 -22.95
C TYR A 616 4.47 -27.71 -23.72
N LEU A 617 5.18 -26.65 -24.11
CA LEU A 617 6.36 -26.75 -24.99
C LEU A 617 7.44 -27.72 -24.45
N PRO A 618 7.83 -27.69 -23.15
CA PRO A 618 8.84 -28.60 -22.63
C PRO A 618 8.44 -30.07 -22.74
N PHE A 619 7.15 -30.36 -22.59
CA PHE A 619 6.61 -31.72 -22.66
C PHE A 619 6.49 -32.22 -24.10
N ILE A 620 6.11 -31.36 -25.04
CA ILE A 620 6.11 -31.68 -26.48
C ILE A 620 7.51 -32.12 -26.90
N GLU A 621 8.51 -31.33 -26.51
CA GLU A 621 9.91 -31.61 -26.78
C GLU A 621 10.35 -32.93 -26.17
N ALA A 622 10.06 -33.17 -24.88
CA ALA A 622 10.42 -34.41 -24.22
C ALA A 622 9.78 -35.67 -24.84
N PHE A 623 8.50 -35.60 -25.23
CA PHE A 623 7.85 -36.72 -25.91
C PHE A 623 8.42 -36.97 -27.31
N ALA A 624 8.79 -35.92 -28.03
CA ALA A 624 9.47 -36.08 -29.32
C ALA A 624 10.82 -36.79 -29.10
N VAL A 625 11.69 -36.23 -28.25
CA VAL A 625 13.03 -36.76 -27.96
C VAL A 625 13.01 -38.21 -27.45
N THR A 626 12.03 -38.57 -26.61
CA THR A 626 11.90 -39.93 -26.06
C THR A 626 11.19 -40.92 -27.00
N GLY A 627 10.76 -40.48 -28.19
CA GLY A 627 10.20 -41.33 -29.25
C GLY A 627 8.68 -41.55 -29.21
N ASP A 628 7.93 -40.86 -28.35
CA ASP A 628 6.45 -40.89 -28.32
C ASP A 628 5.87 -39.78 -29.21
N SER A 629 6.08 -39.94 -30.52
CA SER A 629 5.69 -38.94 -31.53
C SER A 629 4.19 -38.66 -31.55
N ASP A 630 3.36 -39.68 -31.28
CA ASP A 630 1.90 -39.54 -31.24
C ASP A 630 1.47 -38.55 -30.15
N MET A 631 2.06 -38.65 -28.95
CA MET A 631 1.76 -37.73 -27.86
C MET A 631 2.31 -36.32 -28.13
N ALA A 632 3.51 -36.21 -28.68
CA ALA A 632 4.11 -34.92 -29.06
C ALA A 632 3.24 -34.18 -30.09
N LEU A 633 2.74 -34.87 -31.12
CA LEU A 633 1.85 -34.31 -32.14
C LEU A 633 0.50 -33.90 -31.55
N LYS A 634 -0.08 -34.72 -30.68
CA LYS A 634 -1.35 -34.42 -30.00
C LYS A 634 -1.27 -33.15 -29.15
N LEU A 635 -0.17 -32.98 -28.41
CA LEU A 635 0.06 -31.78 -27.61
C LEU A 635 0.34 -30.56 -28.50
N SER A 636 1.07 -30.75 -29.60
CA SER A 636 1.33 -29.70 -30.59
C SER A 636 0.03 -29.20 -31.21
N GLU A 637 -0.87 -30.09 -31.64
CA GLU A 637 -2.20 -29.76 -32.16
C GLU A 637 -3.02 -28.98 -31.13
N ARG A 638 -2.97 -29.39 -29.86
CA ARG A 638 -3.64 -28.67 -28.77
C ARG A 638 -3.15 -27.24 -28.66
N VAL A 639 -1.83 -27.02 -28.63
CA VAL A 639 -1.22 -25.70 -28.47
C VAL A 639 -1.56 -24.76 -29.61
N VAL A 640 -1.43 -25.21 -30.87
CA VAL A 640 -1.68 -24.34 -32.02
C VAL A 640 -3.18 -24.00 -32.18
N LYS A 641 -4.08 -24.92 -31.79
CA LYS A 641 -5.52 -24.65 -31.79
C LYS A 641 -5.95 -23.69 -30.68
N SER A 642 -5.36 -23.81 -29.49
CA SER A 642 -5.71 -22.94 -28.36
C SER A 642 -5.06 -21.55 -28.49
N GLN A 643 -3.84 -21.48 -29.02
CA GLN A 643 -3.09 -20.24 -29.16
C GLN A 643 -2.28 -20.21 -30.47
N PRO A 644 -2.92 -19.87 -31.61
CA PRO A 644 -2.26 -19.86 -32.93
C PRO A 644 -1.01 -18.97 -33.01
N LEU A 645 -0.89 -17.95 -32.15
CA LEU A 645 0.31 -17.11 -32.07
C LEU A 645 1.59 -17.88 -31.69
N LEU A 646 1.48 -19.10 -31.14
CA LEU A 646 2.62 -19.97 -30.83
C LEU A 646 3.06 -20.85 -32.01
N CYS A 647 2.41 -20.77 -33.18
CA CYS A 647 2.80 -21.53 -34.36
C CYS A 647 4.27 -21.36 -34.78
N PRO A 648 4.86 -20.15 -34.77
CA PRO A 648 6.29 -19.98 -35.04
C PRO A 648 7.16 -20.71 -34.01
N ALA A 649 6.83 -20.58 -32.71
CA ALA A 649 7.55 -21.27 -31.64
C ALA A 649 7.48 -22.79 -31.79
N MET A 650 6.32 -23.31 -32.23
CA MET A 650 6.14 -24.74 -32.47
C MET A 650 6.98 -25.24 -33.64
N THR A 651 7.06 -24.45 -34.72
CA THR A 651 7.92 -24.76 -35.86
C THR A 651 9.38 -24.81 -35.43
N THR A 652 9.82 -23.81 -34.67
CA THR A 652 11.18 -23.75 -34.10
C THR A 652 11.49 -24.94 -33.20
N LEU A 653 10.54 -25.36 -32.35
CA LEU A 653 10.68 -26.54 -31.50
C LEU A 653 10.84 -27.82 -32.34
N TRP A 654 9.96 -28.07 -33.31
CA TRP A 654 10.02 -29.28 -34.14
C TRP A 654 11.26 -29.34 -35.02
N ASN A 655 11.76 -28.19 -35.48
CA ASN A 655 13.05 -28.13 -36.16
C ASN A 655 14.21 -28.56 -35.25
N ARG A 656 14.17 -28.21 -33.95
CA ARG A 656 15.21 -28.58 -32.99
C ARG A 656 15.24 -30.09 -32.70
N VAL A 657 14.08 -30.75 -32.66
CA VAL A 657 13.98 -32.22 -32.43
C VAL A 657 14.00 -33.03 -33.74
N SER A 658 14.15 -32.39 -34.90
CA SER A 658 14.09 -33.05 -36.21
C SER A 658 15.23 -34.05 -36.47
N GLU A 659 16.32 -33.94 -35.72
CA GLU A 659 17.42 -34.93 -35.76
C GLU A 659 17.05 -36.25 -35.08
N GLU A 660 16.01 -36.24 -34.23
CA GLU A 660 15.61 -37.38 -33.40
C GLU A 660 14.27 -38.01 -33.84
N VAL A 661 13.43 -37.27 -34.58
CA VAL A 661 12.07 -37.70 -34.97
C VAL A 661 11.69 -37.26 -36.39
N ASP A 662 10.89 -38.07 -37.10
CA ASP A 662 10.25 -37.68 -38.36
C ASP A 662 9.22 -36.55 -38.15
N VAL A 663 9.51 -35.39 -38.72
CA VAL A 663 8.72 -34.16 -38.57
C VAL A 663 7.61 -33.97 -39.61
N SER A 664 7.50 -34.86 -40.60
CA SER A 664 6.56 -34.69 -41.73
C SER A 664 5.09 -34.53 -41.29
N GLN A 665 4.67 -35.24 -40.25
CA GLN A 665 3.33 -35.12 -39.68
C GLN A 665 3.13 -33.80 -38.94
N ALA A 666 4.15 -33.30 -38.24
CA ALA A 666 4.12 -32.01 -37.57
C ALA A 666 4.05 -30.86 -38.58
N GLU A 667 4.83 -30.93 -39.67
CA GLU A 667 4.76 -29.96 -40.76
C GLU A 667 3.37 -29.90 -41.40
N SER A 668 2.77 -31.07 -41.67
CA SER A 668 1.41 -31.15 -42.21
C SER A 668 0.38 -30.54 -41.26
N LEU A 669 0.51 -30.82 -39.96
CA LEU A 669 -0.33 -30.23 -38.92
C LEU A 669 -0.23 -28.70 -38.92
N PHE A 670 0.99 -28.13 -38.95
CA PHE A 670 1.17 -26.68 -38.93
C PHE A 670 0.70 -26.01 -40.22
N GLN A 671 0.92 -26.60 -41.39
CA GLN A 671 0.37 -26.09 -42.66
C GLN A 671 -1.16 -26.01 -42.68
N LYS A 672 -1.82 -26.85 -41.87
CA LYS A 672 -3.27 -26.88 -41.75
C LYS A 672 -3.80 -25.92 -40.70
N GLU A 673 -3.22 -25.93 -39.50
CA GLU A 673 -3.77 -25.24 -38.32
C GLU A 673 -3.16 -23.83 -38.10
N CYS A 674 -2.01 -23.51 -38.71
CA CYS A 674 -1.30 -22.24 -38.53
C CYS A 674 -1.45 -21.25 -39.70
N ARG A 675 -2.55 -21.33 -40.45
CA ARG A 675 -2.82 -20.48 -41.62
C ARG A 675 -3.31 -19.08 -41.27
#